data_AF-A0ABD2X2Z6-F1
#
_entry.id   AF-A0ABD2X2Z6-F1
#
_cell.length_a   1.000
_cell.length_b   1.000
_cell.length_c   1.000
_cell.angle_alpha   90.00
_cell.angle_beta   90.00
_cell.angle_gamma   90.00
#
_symmetry.space_group_name_H-M   'P 1'
#
loop_
_entity.id
_entity.type
_entity.pdbx_description
1 polymer ?
#
loop_
_entity_poly.entity_id
_entity_poly.type
_entity_poly.pdbx_seq_one_letter_code
_entity_poly.pdbx_strand_id
1 'polypeptide(L)'
;MSQYTADVQALQTLTVHTSDINSVDFAGDSILVTGSGDKKVRVWEWQQGQGFIEAAFSPFIGHKYGITSVKVSPQSTMLASASIDGTTQLWNLRSGSKIHTLVQAGGEAVRVCKFSPDSSLLVTAGDNGQVCLWDLVRRTLIRCFQRHEGAIQCICFTPDSNWLLTSCTLGVLQLFCCNEIIESCPSRSQFINAYAQVDDAHDLGVVYCDFSPVQEATSNEPFSKLYQLLTCGNDNRVKLWEVKVMQDKAEAQPMSASIELCRVLEKHSSALTCVRFSSNGMYAASSGLDKTCVVWEIGTGRVVSVLTGHSRYVACCAFSKNGNMLATGSNDKKVIVWDLTGNLSLDSEVLRHNGGVKLHNSEKSLIQETDVVKHAETSGNDVKLVQKLDEHNGAVNSVCMFGNRLVASASSDKLVRVWSVKYDEEGESMDVFQEMSYNPLDGHTFSVNFVEFSPCGTKLASCSMDGNTIIWDIETGTQVRTSFVNSGTAVRVCRWSPDGSKIATAGDDEKTIVWDLETMDETSVMEGHAEAITAIAFTPDSRYIATACNEGTWRLYDARAQEPGPALLCCDSSHDLGVQSCDFSPTTGPFTMTGSRDASSGAGKECYLLASCGNDSLIRLWKIIAIDEELAQLQQANSAGGSSGNSSERLTFRPRRQFTGHGGNVMCVRFSPVHGEILGSVATDRTARLWSVHTGICLHVLENHESLVTTCAFSEDTSFFLTGALDKTVLIWKLPDQLVSQSILIDRLRNTRKKVADWAVDDVAKWLIEVDLPDLVKNIQALSINGRMLLRIPVEIIVAKLQFDHGEEVLEAFRKQLYWLKCEDSNTFNITDETVIPDEFLCPITHEIMREPVQCSDGFTYERAAINEWFLCGKFTSPMTNEPLATTGLMTNVQLRNAIFTLLHGEGPNAG
;
A
#
# COMPACT_ATOMS: atom_id res chain seq x y z
N MET A 1 1.82 28.38 46.12
CA MET A 1 3.10 27.77 46.56
C MET A 1 3.73 27.13 45.34
N SER A 2 4.96 27.46 44.99
CA SER A 2 5.67 26.82 43.89
C SER A 2 5.84 25.33 44.19
N GLN A 3 5.43 24.48 43.23
CA GLN A 3 5.35 23.02 43.37
C GLN A 3 6.73 22.38 43.56
N TYR A 4 7.81 23.05 43.11
CA TYR A 4 9.20 22.57 43.14
C TYR A 4 10.10 23.46 44.02
N THR A 5 9.74 23.61 45.30
CA THR A 5 10.54 24.39 46.27
C THR A 5 11.53 23.56 47.07
N ALA A 6 11.49 22.24 46.94
CA ALA A 6 12.40 21.31 47.61
C ALA A 6 13.64 21.02 46.75
N ASP A 7 14.73 20.59 47.40
CA ASP A 7 15.95 20.14 46.72
C ASP A 7 15.62 18.97 45.79
N VAL A 8 15.75 19.20 44.48
CA VAL A 8 15.56 18.16 43.46
C VAL A 8 16.66 17.10 43.63
N GLN A 9 16.28 15.82 43.72
CA GLN A 9 17.22 14.72 43.94
C GLN A 9 17.14 13.67 42.84
N ALA A 10 18.25 12.98 42.58
CA ALA A 10 18.27 11.83 41.68
C ALA A 10 17.67 10.61 42.42
N LEU A 11 16.51 10.13 41.95
CA LEU A 11 15.84 8.93 42.46
C LEU A 11 16.61 7.66 42.08
N GLN A 12 16.95 7.53 40.80
CA GLN A 12 17.52 6.31 40.26
C GLN A 12 18.36 6.60 39.01
N THR A 13 19.42 5.81 38.79
CA THR A 13 20.22 5.83 37.57
C THR A 13 20.18 4.46 36.90
N LEU A 14 19.73 4.41 35.64
CA LEU A 14 19.61 3.20 34.82
C LEU A 14 20.78 3.14 33.84
N THR A 15 21.51 2.01 33.78
CA THR A 15 22.77 1.89 33.01
C THR A 15 22.82 0.65 32.11
N VAL A 16 21.68 0.16 31.63
CA VAL A 16 21.60 -1.11 30.90
C VAL A 16 21.81 -0.95 29.38
N HIS A 17 21.63 0.24 28.83
CA HIS A 17 21.89 0.51 27.41
C HIS A 17 23.39 0.45 27.08
N THR A 18 23.73 -0.07 25.91
CA THR A 18 25.14 -0.23 25.48
C THR A 18 25.64 0.94 24.63
N SER A 19 24.73 1.82 24.22
CA SER A 19 24.98 3.01 23.39
C SER A 19 24.23 4.23 23.93
N ASP A 20 24.30 5.33 23.20
CA ASP A 20 23.74 6.64 23.55
C ASP A 20 22.23 6.57 23.67
N ILE A 21 21.64 7.30 24.63
CA ILE A 21 20.19 7.41 24.78
C ILE A 21 19.73 8.64 24.01
N ASN A 22 18.94 8.41 22.98
CA ASN A 22 18.50 9.47 22.06
C ASN A 22 17.14 10.04 22.44
N SER A 23 16.26 9.22 23.04
CA SER A 23 14.91 9.66 23.36
C SER A 23 14.36 8.92 24.59
N VAL A 24 13.59 9.64 25.39
CA VAL A 24 12.95 9.16 26.61
C VAL A 24 11.53 9.72 26.66
N ASP A 25 10.57 8.93 27.14
CA ASP A 25 9.18 9.36 27.34
C ASP A 25 8.52 8.56 28.47
N PHE A 26 7.51 9.13 29.11
CA PHE A 26 6.74 8.47 30.17
C PHE A 26 5.39 7.96 29.64
N ALA A 27 5.02 6.77 30.09
CA ALA A 27 3.70 6.18 29.93
C ALA A 27 2.98 6.26 31.28
N GLY A 28 2.22 7.33 31.49
CA GLY A 28 1.67 7.68 32.79
C GLY A 28 2.76 8.10 33.78
N ASP A 29 2.71 7.54 35.00
CA ASP A 29 3.71 7.82 36.04
C ASP A 29 4.57 6.58 36.36
N SER A 30 4.06 5.38 36.07
CA SER A 30 4.68 4.11 36.49
C SER A 30 5.52 3.43 35.42
N ILE A 31 5.42 3.86 34.16
CA ILE A 31 6.16 3.24 33.06
C ILE A 31 7.03 4.31 32.38
N LEU A 32 8.31 3.97 32.18
CA LEU A 32 9.28 4.79 31.48
C LEU A 32 9.78 4.06 30.24
N VAL A 33 9.90 4.75 29.12
CA VAL A 33 10.39 4.17 27.86
C VAL A 33 11.63 4.90 27.38
N THR A 34 12.63 4.13 26.96
CA THR A 34 13.96 4.65 26.58
C THR A 34 14.38 4.07 25.23
N GLY A 35 14.73 4.94 24.29
CA GLY A 35 15.25 4.57 22.98
C GLY A 35 16.73 4.90 22.85
N SER A 36 17.52 3.96 22.34
CA SER A 36 18.96 4.09 22.24
C SER A 36 19.50 3.80 20.84
N GLY A 37 20.69 4.34 20.57
CA GLY A 37 21.52 3.97 19.43
C GLY A 37 21.96 2.50 19.41
N ASP A 38 21.70 1.72 20.47
CA ASP A 38 21.91 0.27 20.52
C ASP A 38 20.85 -0.55 19.76
N LYS A 39 19.93 0.15 19.07
CA LYS A 39 18.82 -0.39 18.27
C LYS A 39 17.69 -0.99 19.11
N LYS A 40 17.70 -0.80 20.43
CA LYS A 40 16.70 -1.34 21.35
C LYS A 40 15.88 -0.23 21.99
N VAL A 41 14.58 -0.46 22.06
CA VAL A 41 13.72 0.29 22.96
C VAL A 41 13.52 -0.53 24.21
N ARG A 42 13.76 0.08 25.37
CA ARG A 42 13.54 -0.57 26.67
C ARG A 42 12.36 0.07 27.38
N VAL A 43 11.59 -0.77 28.05
CA VAL A 43 10.44 -0.37 28.85
C VAL A 43 10.74 -0.71 30.30
N TRP A 44 10.59 0.29 31.17
CA TRP A 44 10.86 0.19 32.59
C TRP A 44 9.56 0.38 33.36
N GLU A 45 9.30 -0.49 34.32
CA GLU A 45 8.12 -0.45 35.17
C GLU A 45 8.51 -0.16 36.62
N TRP A 46 7.80 0.74 37.27
CA TRP A 46 7.97 1.05 38.68
C TRP A 46 7.50 -0.11 39.55
N GLN A 47 8.41 -0.61 40.39
CA GLN A 47 8.12 -1.54 41.46
C GLN A 47 8.51 -0.92 42.80
N GLN A 48 7.58 -0.98 43.75
CA GLN A 48 7.79 -0.47 45.09
C GLN A 48 9.01 -1.15 45.74
N GLY A 49 9.91 -0.33 46.29
CA GLY A 49 11.15 -0.75 46.94
C GLY A 49 12.33 -1.01 46.00
N GLN A 50 12.11 -1.12 44.68
CA GLN A 50 13.17 -1.32 43.69
C GLN A 50 13.30 -0.16 42.69
N GLY A 51 12.26 0.67 42.57
CA GLY A 51 12.17 1.73 41.56
C GLY A 51 11.82 1.18 40.19
N PHE A 52 12.32 1.81 39.13
CA PHE A 52 12.17 1.36 37.75
C PHE A 52 13.01 0.11 37.48
N ILE A 53 12.37 -1.00 37.17
CA ILE A 53 13.00 -2.22 36.68
C ILE A 53 12.59 -2.50 35.24
N GLU A 54 13.39 -3.25 34.50
CA GLU A 54 13.06 -3.60 33.12
C GLU A 54 11.84 -4.55 33.06
N ALA A 55 10.88 -4.23 32.18
CA ALA A 55 9.67 -5.04 31.99
C ALA A 55 10.00 -6.39 31.33
N ALA A 56 9.19 -7.42 31.60
CA ALA A 56 9.47 -8.79 31.15
C ALA A 56 9.50 -8.98 29.62
N PHE A 57 8.73 -8.19 28.87
CA PHE A 57 8.70 -8.22 27.40
C PHE A 57 9.77 -7.32 26.75
N SER A 58 10.53 -6.57 27.55
CA SER A 58 11.64 -5.73 27.08
C SER A 58 12.91 -6.58 26.90
N PRO A 59 13.79 -6.26 25.93
CA PRO A 59 13.76 -5.13 25.00
C PRO A 59 12.92 -5.36 23.75
N PHE A 60 12.33 -4.28 23.22
CA PHE A 60 11.78 -4.29 21.86
C PHE A 60 12.91 -4.27 20.83
N ILE A 61 12.91 -5.27 19.96
CA ILE A 61 13.89 -5.48 18.90
C ILE A 61 13.13 -5.54 17.59
N GLY A 62 13.55 -4.73 16.63
CA GLY A 62 12.95 -4.69 15.30
C GLY A 62 13.61 -3.69 14.35
N HIS A 63 14.27 -2.66 14.86
CA HIS A 63 14.97 -1.68 14.03
C HIS A 63 16.35 -2.18 13.57
N LYS A 64 16.73 -1.84 12.33
CA LYS A 64 18.04 -2.19 11.74
C LYS A 64 19.15 -1.25 12.19
N TYR A 65 18.80 0.02 12.42
CA TYR A 65 19.69 1.07 12.88
C TYR A 65 19.27 1.66 14.23
N GLY A 66 20.03 2.63 14.73
CA GLY A 66 19.79 3.25 16.02
C GLY A 66 18.46 4.01 16.04
N ILE A 67 17.80 3.97 17.19
CA ILE A 67 16.52 4.65 17.42
C ILE A 67 16.76 6.15 17.58
N THR A 68 16.00 6.96 16.86
CA THR A 68 16.12 8.43 16.86
C THR A 68 15.12 9.06 17.82
N SER A 69 13.87 8.60 17.81
CA SER A 69 12.80 9.10 18.67
C SER A 69 11.92 7.97 19.17
N VAL A 70 11.46 8.08 20.42
CA VAL A 70 10.38 7.26 20.95
C VAL A 70 9.32 8.17 21.55
N LYS A 71 8.05 7.88 21.27
CA LYS A 71 6.91 8.59 21.87
C LYS A 71 5.83 7.62 22.28
N VAL A 72 5.25 7.85 23.43
CA VAL A 72 4.12 7.09 23.98
C VAL A 72 2.81 7.76 23.54
N SER A 73 1.76 6.97 23.32
CA SER A 73 0.42 7.51 23.02
C SER A 73 -0.15 8.29 24.23
N PRO A 74 -1.01 9.30 24.01
CA PRO A 74 -1.67 10.05 25.09
C PRO A 74 -2.34 9.19 26.18
N GLN A 75 -2.92 8.03 25.81
CA GLN A 75 -3.51 7.10 26.77
C GLN A 75 -2.56 6.01 27.27
N SER A 76 -1.28 6.04 26.86
CA SER A 76 -0.23 5.14 27.32
C SER A 76 -0.46 3.67 26.98
N THR A 77 -1.19 3.40 25.89
CA THR A 77 -1.47 2.03 25.41
C THR A 77 -0.52 1.60 24.29
N MET A 78 -0.04 2.56 23.48
CA MET A 78 0.81 2.34 22.33
C MET A 78 2.13 3.11 22.45
N LEU A 79 3.11 2.65 21.69
CA LEU A 79 4.42 3.27 21.57
C LEU A 79 4.83 3.34 20.10
N ALA A 80 5.36 4.47 19.67
CA ALA A 80 6.01 4.63 18.37
C ALA A 80 7.52 4.78 18.56
N SER A 81 8.30 3.97 17.85
CA SER A 81 9.76 4.08 17.77
C SER A 81 10.18 4.39 16.35
N ALA A 82 10.89 5.50 16.15
CA ALA A 82 11.45 5.92 14.86
C ALA A 82 12.95 5.62 14.82
N SER A 83 13.46 5.32 13.62
CA SER A 83 14.84 4.91 13.42
C SER A 83 15.45 5.48 12.14
N ILE A 84 16.78 5.49 12.11
CA ILE A 84 17.58 5.85 10.93
C ILE A 84 17.33 4.89 9.76
N ASP A 85 16.77 3.69 10.01
CA ASP A 85 16.40 2.72 8.96
C ASP A 85 15.21 3.13 8.08
N GLY A 86 14.65 4.31 8.30
CA GLY A 86 13.51 4.82 7.54
C GLY A 86 12.17 4.22 7.93
N THR A 87 12.12 3.49 9.06
CA THR A 87 10.90 2.90 9.59
C THR A 87 10.51 3.51 10.93
N THR A 88 9.22 3.56 11.17
CA THR A 88 8.62 3.81 12.48
C THR A 88 7.79 2.60 12.87
N GLN A 89 8.16 1.95 13.98
CA GLN A 89 7.46 0.76 14.48
C GLN A 89 6.48 1.16 15.57
N LEU A 90 5.27 0.62 15.48
CA LEU A 90 4.22 0.75 16.49
C LEU A 90 4.21 -0.50 17.36
N TRP A 91 4.21 -0.31 18.68
CA TRP A 91 4.22 -1.37 19.68
C TRP A 91 3.05 -1.23 20.63
N ASN A 92 2.58 -2.35 21.13
CA ASN A 92 1.64 -2.42 22.23
C ASN A 92 2.41 -2.40 23.56
N LEU A 93 2.18 -1.39 24.40
CA LEU A 93 2.89 -1.25 25.67
C LEU A 93 2.43 -2.23 26.75
N ARG A 94 1.31 -2.93 26.55
CA ARG A 94 0.79 -3.92 27.51
C ARG A 94 1.31 -5.32 27.23
N SER A 95 1.27 -5.75 25.98
CA SER A 95 1.72 -7.09 25.56
C SER A 95 3.19 -7.13 25.14
N GLY A 96 3.74 -6.01 24.70
CA GLY A 96 5.04 -5.92 24.06
C GLY A 96 5.07 -6.39 22.61
N SER A 97 3.92 -6.68 22.00
CA SER A 97 3.85 -7.08 20.59
C SER A 97 4.04 -5.90 19.64
N LYS A 98 4.70 -6.14 18.51
CA LYS A 98 4.76 -5.20 17.38
C LYS A 98 3.38 -5.16 16.72
N ILE A 99 2.78 -3.97 16.65
CA ILE A 99 1.48 -3.72 16.01
C ILE A 99 1.67 -3.55 14.50
N HIS A 100 2.60 -2.69 14.08
CA HIS A 100 2.83 -2.43 12.67
C HIS A 100 4.18 -1.74 12.40
N THR A 101 4.67 -1.82 11.16
CA THR A 101 5.87 -1.12 10.68
C THR A 101 5.47 -0.13 9.60
N LEU A 102 5.59 1.16 9.92
CA LEU A 102 5.34 2.27 9.00
C LEU A 102 6.65 2.64 8.30
N VAL A 103 6.65 2.70 6.98
CA VAL A 103 7.86 3.02 6.19
C VAL A 103 7.74 4.44 5.64
N GLN A 104 8.66 5.33 6.02
CA GLN A 104 8.73 6.69 5.46
C GLN A 104 8.71 6.61 3.93
N ALA A 105 7.83 7.38 3.28
CA ALA A 105 7.75 7.39 1.81
C ALA A 105 9.11 7.86 1.25
N GLY A 106 9.83 7.06 0.46
CA GLY A 106 11.22 7.40 0.13
C GLY A 106 12.25 6.45 0.73
N GLY A 107 11.94 5.80 1.85
CA GLY A 107 12.91 4.99 2.60
C GLY A 107 13.94 5.81 3.40
N GLU A 108 13.74 7.11 3.52
CA GLU A 108 14.68 8.02 4.17
C GLU A 108 14.64 7.93 5.69
N ALA A 109 15.77 8.23 6.33
CA ALA A 109 15.93 8.17 7.79
C ALA A 109 14.87 9.00 8.52
N VAL A 110 14.17 8.40 9.48
CA VAL A 110 13.18 9.09 10.31
C VAL A 110 13.86 9.68 11.53
N ARG A 111 13.78 11.00 11.70
CA ARG A 111 14.37 11.71 12.84
C ARG A 111 13.44 11.81 14.02
N VAL A 112 12.15 12.03 13.75
CA VAL A 112 11.16 12.29 14.79
C VAL A 112 9.81 11.67 14.43
N CYS A 113 9.14 11.17 15.45
CA CYS A 113 7.75 10.75 15.41
C CYS A 113 6.97 11.40 16.57
N LYS A 114 5.68 11.69 16.37
CA LYS A 114 4.79 12.25 17.40
C LYS A 114 3.35 11.81 17.15
N PHE A 115 2.66 11.36 18.21
CA PHE A 115 1.23 11.11 18.21
C PHE A 115 0.45 12.42 18.29
N SER A 116 -0.70 12.48 17.63
CA SER A 116 -1.68 13.53 17.90
C SER A 116 -2.30 13.35 19.30
N PRO A 117 -2.65 14.42 20.04
CA PRO A 117 -3.26 14.34 21.37
C PRO A 117 -4.57 13.53 21.44
N ASP A 118 -5.31 13.44 20.35
CA ASP A 118 -6.54 12.64 20.20
C ASP A 118 -6.28 11.18 19.78
N SER A 119 -5.03 10.85 19.44
CA SER A 119 -4.54 9.52 19.06
C SER A 119 -5.10 8.96 17.75
N SER A 120 -5.61 9.83 16.88
CA SER A 120 -6.08 9.47 15.54
C SER A 120 -4.92 9.41 14.53
N LEU A 121 -3.90 10.25 14.70
CA LEU A 121 -2.81 10.44 13.75
C LEU A 121 -1.46 10.15 14.40
N LEU A 122 -0.54 9.67 13.56
CA LEU A 122 0.89 9.68 13.84
C LEU A 122 1.59 10.46 12.74
N VAL A 123 2.54 11.32 13.11
CA VAL A 123 3.35 12.07 12.15
C VAL A 123 4.81 11.67 12.30
N THR A 124 5.46 11.42 11.17
CA THR A 124 6.88 11.13 11.09
C THR A 124 7.56 12.13 10.16
N ALA A 125 8.80 12.51 10.46
CA ALA A 125 9.59 13.33 9.56
C ALA A 125 11.06 12.90 9.52
N GLY A 126 11.69 13.19 8.38
CA GLY A 126 13.04 12.75 8.06
C GLY A 126 13.99 13.85 7.62
N ASP A 127 15.17 13.41 7.15
CA ASP A 127 16.30 14.28 6.81
C ASP A 127 16.14 15.10 5.54
N ASN A 128 15.30 14.64 4.63
CA ASN A 128 14.98 15.31 3.37
C ASN A 128 13.93 16.43 3.52
N GLY A 129 13.48 16.76 4.74
CA GLY A 129 12.42 17.75 4.94
C GLY A 129 11.01 17.24 4.64
N GLN A 130 10.86 15.91 4.52
CA GLN A 130 9.60 15.25 4.27
C GLN A 130 8.85 14.95 5.56
N VAL A 131 7.54 15.19 5.53
CA VAL A 131 6.59 14.90 6.60
C VAL A 131 5.59 13.88 6.07
N CYS A 132 5.40 12.79 6.81
CA CYS A 132 4.42 11.75 6.53
C CYS A 132 3.37 11.73 7.64
N LEU A 133 2.08 11.83 7.26
CA LEU A 133 0.93 11.70 8.15
C LEU A 133 0.31 10.31 7.97
N TRP A 134 0.13 9.62 9.09
CA TRP A 134 -0.33 8.25 9.17
C TRP A 134 -1.66 8.19 9.92
N ASP A 135 -2.62 7.44 9.38
CA ASP A 135 -3.84 7.08 10.08
C ASP A 135 -3.52 5.90 11.00
N LEU A 136 -3.73 6.04 12.31
CA LEU A 136 -3.46 4.97 13.27
C LEU A 136 -4.52 3.86 13.24
N VAL A 137 -5.75 4.16 12.85
CA VAL A 137 -6.85 3.20 12.74
C VAL A 137 -6.68 2.34 11.51
N ARG A 138 -6.46 2.98 10.35
CA ARG A 138 -6.27 2.27 9.08
C ARG A 138 -4.86 1.78 8.86
N ARG A 139 -3.88 2.32 9.62
CA ARG A 139 -2.45 2.02 9.49
C ARG A 139 -1.86 2.36 8.12
N THR A 140 -2.49 3.29 7.41
CA THR A 140 -2.05 3.70 6.07
C THR A 140 -1.47 5.11 6.09
N LEU A 141 -0.60 5.38 5.12
CA LEU A 141 -0.13 6.74 4.85
C LEU A 141 -1.30 7.55 4.28
N ILE A 142 -1.70 8.62 4.96
CA ILE A 142 -2.71 9.57 4.47
C ILE A 142 -2.07 10.49 3.45
N ARG A 143 -0.98 11.16 3.86
CA ARG A 143 -0.32 12.18 3.05
C ARG A 143 1.16 12.23 3.35
N CYS A 144 1.92 12.52 2.30
CA CYS A 144 3.32 12.85 2.40
C CYS A 144 3.58 14.16 1.64
N PHE A 145 4.34 15.07 2.25
CA PHE A 145 4.74 16.33 1.62
C PHE A 145 6.13 16.76 2.08
N GLN A 146 6.78 17.59 1.27
CA GLN A 146 8.11 18.14 1.54
C GLN A 146 8.01 19.66 1.37
N ARG A 147 8.11 20.39 2.49
CA ARG A 147 8.04 21.87 2.50
C ARG A 147 9.25 22.54 3.13
N HIS A 148 10.05 21.76 3.85
CA HIS A 148 11.35 22.20 4.36
C HIS A 148 12.45 21.77 3.39
N GLU A 149 13.42 22.65 3.16
CA GLU A 149 14.62 22.33 2.38
C GLU A 149 15.68 21.59 3.20
N GLY A 150 15.60 21.68 4.53
CA GLY A 150 16.51 20.99 5.46
C GLY A 150 15.83 19.90 6.27
N ALA A 151 16.65 19.19 7.06
CA ALA A 151 16.19 18.10 7.91
C ALA A 151 15.23 18.59 8.99
N ILE A 152 14.11 17.88 9.16
CA ILE A 152 13.15 18.20 10.19
C ILE A 152 13.65 17.64 11.52
N GLN A 153 13.87 18.54 12.48
CA GLN A 153 14.38 18.19 13.80
C GLN A 153 13.26 17.85 14.77
N CYS A 154 12.11 18.52 14.66
CA CYS A 154 11.00 18.33 15.58
C CYS A 154 9.65 18.58 14.93
N ILE A 155 8.64 17.90 15.49
CA ILE A 155 7.24 18.02 15.14
C ILE A 155 6.45 18.12 16.45
N CYS A 156 5.50 19.04 16.50
CA CYS A 156 4.60 19.14 17.64
C CYS A 156 3.17 19.45 17.21
N PHE A 157 2.21 18.92 17.97
CA PHE A 157 0.79 19.17 17.80
C PHE A 157 0.31 20.18 18.82
N THR A 158 -0.68 20.97 18.41
CA THR A 158 -1.51 21.72 19.36
C THR A 158 -2.34 20.77 20.23
N PRO A 159 -2.69 21.14 21.47
CA PRO A 159 -3.45 20.28 22.38
C PRO A 159 -4.81 19.81 21.85
N ASP A 160 -5.39 20.53 20.91
CA ASP A 160 -6.66 20.20 20.26
C ASP A 160 -6.50 19.43 18.93
N SER A 161 -5.30 18.93 18.63
CA SER A 161 -4.95 18.15 17.41
C SER A 161 -5.18 18.85 16.06
N ASN A 162 -5.66 20.09 16.04
CA ASN A 162 -6.05 20.77 14.80
C ASN A 162 -4.85 21.30 14.00
N TRP A 163 -3.77 21.64 14.70
CA TRP A 163 -2.58 22.25 14.09
C TRP A 163 -1.33 21.43 14.34
N LEU A 164 -0.50 21.38 13.30
CA LEU A 164 0.80 20.74 13.26
C LEU A 164 1.88 21.79 13.04
N LEU A 165 2.86 21.84 13.94
CA LEU A 165 4.06 22.64 13.76
C LEU A 165 5.24 21.73 13.41
N THR A 166 6.03 22.15 12.42
CA THR A 166 7.27 21.47 12.01
C THR A 166 8.43 22.44 12.06
N SER A 167 9.60 21.95 12.48
CA SER A 167 10.82 22.75 12.60
C SER A 167 12.01 22.13 11.88
N CYS A 168 12.81 22.96 11.25
CA CYS A 168 13.95 22.56 10.42
C CYS A 168 15.31 22.94 11.04
N THR A 169 16.37 22.22 10.63
CA THR A 169 17.78 22.57 10.94
C THR A 169 18.18 23.97 10.52
N LEU A 170 17.51 24.55 9.51
CA LEU A 170 17.75 25.91 9.03
C LEU A 170 17.06 26.99 9.88
N GLY A 171 16.37 26.62 10.96
CA GLY A 171 15.75 27.59 11.87
C GLY A 171 14.34 28.04 11.45
N VAL A 172 13.77 27.42 10.42
CA VAL A 172 12.42 27.72 9.94
C VAL A 172 11.37 26.94 10.73
N LEU A 173 10.34 27.64 11.20
CA LEU A 173 9.12 27.07 11.79
C LEU A 173 7.96 27.24 10.82
N GLN A 174 7.18 26.17 10.60
CA GLN A 174 5.98 26.21 9.76
C GLN A 174 4.79 25.57 10.47
N LEU A 175 3.66 26.28 10.48
CA LEU A 175 2.39 25.85 11.06
C LEU A 175 1.41 25.42 9.96
N PHE A 176 0.82 24.25 10.10
CA PHE A 176 -0.11 23.65 9.16
C PHE A 176 -1.42 23.24 9.84
N CYS A 177 -2.52 23.30 9.09
CA CYS A 177 -3.82 22.78 9.52
C CYS A 177 -3.93 21.29 9.17
N CYS A 178 -4.23 20.44 10.15
CA CYS A 178 -4.33 18.99 9.96
C CYS A 178 -5.44 18.60 8.99
N ASN A 179 -6.62 19.24 9.10
CA ASN A 179 -7.78 18.92 8.26
C ASN A 179 -7.52 19.20 6.78
N GLU A 180 -6.86 20.31 6.45
CA GLU A 180 -6.50 20.61 5.05
C GLU A 180 -5.51 19.62 4.47
N ILE A 181 -4.53 19.16 5.27
CA ILE A 181 -3.59 18.13 4.82
C ILE A 181 -4.35 16.84 4.48
N ILE A 182 -5.34 16.47 5.29
CA ILE A 182 -6.14 15.25 5.11
C ILE A 182 -7.11 15.37 3.93
N GLU A 183 -7.81 16.49 3.79
CA GLU A 183 -8.82 16.71 2.73
C GLU A 183 -8.19 17.00 1.36
N SER A 184 -6.93 17.44 1.31
CA SER A 184 -6.24 17.70 0.04
C SER A 184 -6.11 16.44 -0.82
N CYS A 185 -6.86 16.40 -1.93
CA CYS A 185 -6.91 15.26 -2.84
C CYS A 185 -5.51 14.90 -3.39
N PRO A 186 -5.14 13.60 -3.53
CA PRO A 186 -3.87 13.19 -4.17
C PRO A 186 -3.78 13.54 -5.66
N SER A 187 -4.93 13.66 -6.34
CA SER A 187 -5.04 13.82 -7.79
C SER A 187 -5.02 15.27 -8.28
N ARG A 188 -5.36 16.23 -7.40
CA ARG A 188 -5.24 17.66 -7.70
C ARG A 188 -4.02 18.20 -6.98
N SER A 189 -3.18 18.93 -7.69
CA SER A 189 -2.04 19.68 -7.16
C SER A 189 -2.51 20.86 -6.28
N GLN A 190 -3.31 20.60 -5.25
CA GLN A 190 -3.51 21.57 -4.17
C GLN A 190 -2.23 21.59 -3.34
N PHE A 191 -1.49 22.68 -3.47
CA PHE A 191 -0.28 22.92 -2.70
C PHE A 191 -0.63 23.05 -1.22
N ILE A 192 -0.01 22.23 -0.36
CA ILE A 192 -0.15 22.34 1.09
C ILE A 192 0.60 23.61 1.51
N ASN A 193 -0.13 24.64 1.92
CA ASN A 193 0.45 25.90 2.36
C ASN A 193 0.55 25.97 3.88
N ALA A 194 1.65 26.57 4.36
CA ALA A 194 1.78 26.92 5.76
C ALA A 194 0.92 28.16 6.04
N TYR A 195 0.20 28.14 7.16
CA TYR A 195 -0.62 29.25 7.63
C TYR A 195 0.22 30.36 8.27
N ALA A 196 1.27 29.95 8.98
CA ALA A 196 2.24 30.84 9.58
C ALA A 196 3.64 30.25 9.38
N GLN A 197 4.60 31.12 9.11
CA GLN A 197 6.01 30.77 8.99
C GLN A 197 6.84 31.79 9.76
N VAL A 198 7.82 31.29 10.51
CA VAL A 198 8.85 32.11 11.14
C VAL A 198 10.19 31.68 10.57
N ASP A 199 10.83 32.59 9.86
CA ASP A 199 12.20 32.44 9.40
C ASP A 199 13.15 32.88 10.53
N ASP A 200 14.29 32.20 10.65
CA ASP A 200 15.32 32.48 11.66
C ASP A 200 14.81 32.47 13.12
N ALA A 201 13.98 31.48 13.46
CA ALA A 201 13.51 31.32 14.84
C ALA A 201 14.68 31.16 15.83
N HIS A 202 15.80 30.57 15.41
CA HIS A 202 17.07 30.50 16.15
C HIS A 202 18.26 30.62 15.17
N ASP A 203 19.28 31.39 15.53
CA ASP A 203 20.42 31.78 14.66
C ASP A 203 21.23 30.60 14.08
N LEU A 204 21.11 29.41 14.68
CA LEU A 204 21.83 28.19 14.28
C LEU A 204 20.90 26.97 14.15
N GLY A 205 19.62 27.21 13.91
CA GLY A 205 18.61 26.17 13.74
C GLY A 205 17.84 25.83 15.00
N VAL A 206 16.62 25.33 14.79
CA VAL A 206 15.74 24.82 15.84
C VAL A 206 16.00 23.33 16.01
N VAL A 207 16.27 22.91 17.24
CA VAL A 207 16.55 21.51 17.57
C VAL A 207 15.30 20.80 18.10
N TYR A 208 14.50 21.49 18.92
CA TYR A 208 13.29 20.90 19.47
C TYR A 208 12.19 21.95 19.68
N CYS A 209 10.94 21.52 19.59
CA CYS A 209 9.77 22.34 19.88
C CYS A 209 8.69 21.53 20.62
N ASP A 210 7.96 22.18 21.51
CA ASP A 210 6.85 21.57 22.25
C ASP A 210 5.75 22.61 22.51
N PHE A 211 4.48 22.25 22.37
CA PHE A 211 3.35 23.09 22.75
C PHE A 211 2.98 22.87 24.21
N SER A 212 2.47 23.91 24.86
CA SER A 212 1.87 23.78 26.19
C SER A 212 0.64 22.87 26.11
N PRO A 213 0.46 21.91 27.05
CA PRO A 213 -0.72 21.06 27.09
C PRO A 213 -1.99 21.84 27.48
N VAL A 214 -1.85 23.06 28.01
CA VAL A 214 -2.96 23.92 28.41
C VAL A 214 -3.19 24.97 27.34
N GLN A 215 -4.44 25.06 26.85
CA GLN A 215 -4.88 26.13 25.98
C GLN A 215 -5.33 27.33 26.82
N GLU A 216 -4.81 28.53 26.54
CA GLU A 216 -5.27 29.75 27.19
C GLU A 216 -6.53 30.27 26.49
N ALA A 217 -7.63 30.36 27.25
CA ALA A 217 -8.85 30.99 26.77
C ALA A 217 -8.71 32.51 26.90
N THR A 218 -8.62 33.21 25.78
CA THR A 218 -8.68 34.68 25.76
C THR A 218 -10.09 35.15 26.11
N SER A 219 -10.26 35.79 27.26
CA SER A 219 -11.57 36.29 27.73
C SER A 219 -12.20 37.35 26.83
N ASN A 220 -11.42 37.95 25.93
CA ASN A 220 -11.80 39.14 25.17
C ASN A 220 -12.21 38.86 23.72
N GLU A 221 -11.94 37.67 23.16
CA GLU A 221 -12.26 37.31 21.77
C GLU A 221 -12.71 35.82 21.69
N PRO A 222 -14.01 35.53 21.53
CA PRO A 222 -14.54 34.16 21.56
C PRO A 222 -14.13 33.29 20.35
N PHE A 223 -13.48 33.86 19.33
CA PHE A 223 -13.06 33.17 18.10
C PHE A 223 -11.54 33.16 17.90
N SER A 224 -10.77 33.61 18.90
CA SER A 224 -9.31 33.47 18.91
C SER A 224 -8.88 32.34 19.83
N LYS A 225 -8.03 31.45 19.33
CA LYS A 225 -7.34 30.45 20.14
C LYS A 225 -5.89 30.89 20.34
N LEU A 226 -5.43 30.85 21.59
CA LEU A 226 -4.05 31.18 21.95
C LEU A 226 -3.34 29.93 22.49
N TYR A 227 -2.18 29.65 21.93
CA TYR A 227 -1.32 28.53 22.33
C TYR A 227 0.07 29.05 22.69
N GLN A 228 0.70 28.43 23.68
CA GLN A 228 2.10 28.70 24.02
C GLN A 228 3.00 27.62 23.42
N LEU A 229 4.08 28.05 22.80
CA LEU A 229 5.08 27.20 22.13
C LEU A 229 6.45 27.47 22.72
N LEU A 230 7.19 26.41 23.07
CA LEU A 230 8.60 26.50 23.41
C LEU A 230 9.44 25.96 22.26
N THR A 231 10.53 26.65 21.97
CA THR A 231 11.56 26.17 21.06
C THR A 231 12.93 26.27 21.72
N CYS A 232 13.81 25.34 21.37
CA CYS A 232 15.22 25.43 21.71
C CYS A 232 16.09 25.21 20.48
N GLY A 233 17.25 25.86 20.47
CA GLY A 233 18.16 25.82 19.33
C GLY A 233 19.62 25.68 19.72
N ASN A 234 20.47 25.71 18.69
CA ASN A 234 21.92 25.67 18.84
C ASN A 234 22.52 27.00 19.34
N ASP A 235 21.70 28.02 19.55
CA ASP A 235 22.05 29.35 20.08
C ASP A 235 22.07 29.41 21.62
N ASN A 236 21.98 28.26 22.29
CA ASN A 236 21.98 28.10 23.76
C ASN A 236 20.76 28.73 24.46
N ARG A 237 19.72 29.10 23.71
CA ARG A 237 18.53 29.79 24.22
C ARG A 237 17.30 28.92 24.13
N VAL A 238 16.39 29.11 25.08
CA VAL A 238 15.00 28.65 24.98
C VAL A 238 14.14 29.87 24.68
N LYS A 239 13.29 29.80 23.66
CA LYS A 239 12.36 30.88 23.29
C LYS A 239 10.93 30.43 23.54
N LEU A 240 10.14 31.30 24.15
CA LEU A 240 8.70 31.14 24.37
C LEU A 240 7.95 32.01 23.37
N TRP A 241 7.05 31.40 22.63
CA TRP A 241 6.24 32.01 21.59
C TRP A 241 4.75 31.87 21.92
N GLU A 242 3.96 32.84 21.49
CA GLU A 242 2.51 32.77 21.45
C GLU A 242 2.05 32.54 20.02
N VAL A 243 1.21 31.53 19.83
CA VAL A 243 0.59 31.21 18.55
C VAL A 243 -0.88 31.61 18.65
N LYS A 244 -1.26 32.68 17.94
CA LYS A 244 -2.64 33.17 17.90
C LYS A 244 -3.29 32.72 16.60
N VAL A 245 -4.41 32.02 16.71
CA VAL A 245 -5.23 31.59 15.58
C VAL A 245 -6.56 32.34 15.65
N MET A 246 -6.92 33.08 14.60
CA MET A 246 -8.17 33.84 14.52
C MET A 246 -9.09 33.27 13.45
N GLN A 247 -10.32 32.95 13.84
CA GLN A 247 -11.38 32.51 12.94
C GLN A 247 -12.35 33.68 12.71
N ASP A 248 -12.38 34.21 11.48
CA ASP A 248 -13.21 35.37 11.15
C ASP A 248 -14.69 34.99 10.99
N LYS A 249 -15.57 35.90 11.43
CA LYS A 249 -17.03 35.68 11.52
C LYS A 249 -17.78 35.78 10.19
N ALA A 250 -17.13 36.25 9.12
CA ALA A 250 -17.74 36.47 7.82
C ALA A 250 -17.20 35.43 6.81
N GLU A 251 -18.12 34.78 6.08
CA GLU A 251 -17.93 33.64 5.17
C GLU A 251 -17.00 33.89 3.94
N ALA A 252 -16.04 34.81 4.03
CA ALA A 252 -15.22 35.22 2.89
C ALA A 252 -13.72 35.47 3.17
N GLN A 253 -13.20 35.25 4.39
CA GLN A 253 -11.75 35.31 4.64
C GLN A 253 -11.19 34.00 5.22
N PRO A 254 -9.97 33.59 4.80
CA PRO A 254 -9.31 32.41 5.33
C PRO A 254 -8.91 32.63 6.79
N MET A 255 -8.89 31.54 7.56
CA MET A 255 -8.37 31.52 8.93
C MET A 255 -6.95 32.10 8.95
N SER A 256 -6.63 32.97 9.92
CA SER A 256 -5.29 33.57 10.02
C SER A 256 -4.59 33.07 11.28
N ALA A 257 -3.29 32.80 11.16
CA ALA A 257 -2.45 32.40 12.27
C ALA A 257 -1.19 33.28 12.33
N SER A 258 -0.79 33.68 13.54
CA SER A 258 0.48 34.37 13.79
C SER A 258 1.28 33.67 14.89
N ILE A 259 2.60 33.76 14.80
CA ILE A 259 3.54 33.24 15.79
C ILE A 259 4.40 34.42 16.26
N GLU A 260 4.29 34.77 17.54
CA GLU A 260 4.92 35.94 18.13
C GLU A 260 5.86 35.55 19.28
N LEU A 261 7.04 36.18 19.36
CA LEU A 261 8.01 35.90 20.40
C LEU A 261 7.65 36.64 21.70
N CYS A 262 7.46 35.90 22.79
CA CYS A 262 7.11 36.49 24.09
C CYS A 262 8.31 36.63 25.02
N ARG A 263 9.18 35.61 25.06
CA ARG A 263 10.29 35.59 26.02
C ARG A 263 11.48 34.76 25.54
N VAL A 264 12.66 35.16 25.99
CA VAL A 264 13.91 34.40 25.84
C VAL A 264 14.40 34.00 27.24
N LEU A 265 14.71 32.73 27.43
CA LEU A 265 15.25 32.15 28.66
C LEU A 265 16.72 31.80 28.44
N GLU A 266 17.60 32.41 29.24
CA GLU A 266 19.06 32.30 29.10
C GLU A 266 19.67 31.73 30.37
N LYS A 267 20.26 30.53 30.27
CA LYS A 267 21.02 29.90 31.35
C LYS A 267 22.05 28.90 30.87
N HIS A 268 21.73 28.13 29.83
CA HIS A 268 22.63 27.14 29.26
C HIS A 268 23.90 27.78 28.69
N SER A 269 25.02 27.07 28.81
CA SER A 269 26.32 27.54 28.29
C SER A 269 26.69 26.91 26.95
N SER A 270 25.85 26.02 26.41
CA SER A 270 26.06 25.32 25.14
C SER A 270 24.71 24.95 24.52
N ALA A 271 24.74 24.36 23.32
CA ALA A 271 23.56 24.13 22.50
C ALA A 271 22.55 23.22 23.22
N LEU A 272 21.27 23.45 22.97
CA LEU A 272 20.20 22.64 23.56
C LEU A 272 19.84 21.48 22.65
N THR A 273 19.40 20.38 23.26
CA THR A 273 19.02 19.16 22.55
C THR A 273 17.53 18.86 22.66
N CYS A 274 16.87 19.26 23.75
CA CYS A 274 15.45 19.03 23.96
C CYS A 274 14.85 20.04 24.93
N VAL A 275 13.59 20.41 24.70
CA VAL A 275 12.75 21.19 25.62
C VAL A 275 11.37 20.54 25.73
N ARG A 276 10.79 20.51 26.92
CA ARG A 276 9.44 19.94 27.16
C ARG A 276 8.66 20.80 28.13
N PHE A 277 7.37 20.92 27.89
CA PHE A 277 6.44 21.41 28.90
C PHE A 277 6.14 20.32 29.94
N SER A 278 5.90 20.76 31.17
CA SER A 278 5.26 19.92 32.19
C SER A 278 3.76 19.79 31.91
N SER A 279 3.11 18.77 32.46
CA SER A 279 1.69 18.47 32.21
C SER A 279 0.72 19.57 32.63
N ASN A 280 1.13 20.45 33.56
CA ASN A 280 0.35 21.60 34.00
C ASN A 280 0.60 22.88 33.17
N GLY A 281 1.55 22.87 32.23
CA GLY A 281 1.92 24.03 31.41
C GLY A 281 2.65 25.16 32.15
N MET A 282 2.89 25.03 33.46
CA MET A 282 3.48 26.08 34.30
C MET A 282 5.01 26.02 34.36
N TYR A 283 5.57 24.82 34.16
CA TYR A 283 7.01 24.60 34.15
C TYR A 283 7.49 23.99 32.83
N ALA A 284 8.77 24.20 32.52
CA ALA A 284 9.45 23.59 31.38
C ALA A 284 10.78 22.99 31.82
N ALA A 285 11.24 21.95 31.14
CA ALA A 285 12.59 21.41 31.27
C ALA A 285 13.33 21.57 29.95
N SER A 286 14.59 21.99 30.02
CA SER A 286 15.51 22.02 28.88
C SER A 286 16.76 21.22 29.17
N SER A 287 17.28 20.53 28.15
CA SER A 287 18.52 19.76 28.24
C SER A 287 19.51 20.22 27.18
N GLY A 288 20.81 20.13 27.49
CA GLY A 288 21.84 20.66 26.59
C GLY A 288 23.20 19.97 26.64
N LEU A 289 24.05 20.43 25.72
CA LEU A 289 25.42 19.99 25.53
C LEU A 289 26.35 20.33 26.70
N ASP A 290 25.92 21.25 27.57
CA ASP A 290 26.59 21.61 28.81
C ASP A 290 26.46 20.56 29.93
N LYS A 291 25.85 19.40 29.63
CA LYS A 291 25.66 18.24 30.54
C LYS A 291 24.64 18.51 31.64
N THR A 292 23.88 19.59 31.53
CA THR A 292 22.87 19.97 32.52
C THR A 292 21.46 19.84 31.95
N CYS A 293 20.50 19.67 32.84
CA CYS A 293 19.09 19.89 32.55
C CYS A 293 18.58 21.00 33.46
N VAL A 294 17.86 21.99 32.91
CA VAL A 294 17.39 23.15 33.66
C VAL A 294 15.87 23.13 33.68
N VAL A 295 15.29 23.32 34.87
CA VAL A 295 13.84 23.46 35.05
C VAL A 295 13.48 24.93 35.23
N TRP A 296 12.47 25.37 34.51
CA TRP A 296 12.05 26.76 34.41
C TRP A 296 10.61 26.92 34.88
N GLU A 297 10.31 28.05 35.53
CA GLU A 297 8.95 28.53 35.73
C GLU A 297 8.59 29.44 34.55
N ILE A 298 7.59 29.07 33.76
CA ILE A 298 7.31 29.73 32.47
C ILE A 298 6.78 31.15 32.66
N GLY A 299 5.84 31.34 33.60
CA GLY A 299 5.24 32.65 33.85
C GLY A 299 6.27 33.73 34.24
N THR A 300 7.29 33.37 35.04
CA THR A 300 8.33 34.30 35.52
C THR A 300 9.64 34.22 34.74
N GLY A 301 9.85 33.15 33.96
CA GLY A 301 11.10 32.85 33.27
C GLY A 301 12.26 32.53 34.21
N ARG A 302 11.98 32.26 35.49
CA ARG A 302 13.01 31.97 36.49
C ARG A 302 13.47 30.53 36.39
N VAL A 303 14.77 30.33 36.62
CA VAL A 303 15.35 29.00 36.81
C VAL A 303 14.94 28.50 38.19
N VAL A 304 14.21 27.38 38.22
CA VAL A 304 13.77 26.69 39.44
C VAL A 304 14.90 25.81 39.97
N SER A 305 15.48 24.98 39.10
CA SER A 305 16.54 24.05 39.47
C SER A 305 17.45 23.74 38.29
N VAL A 306 18.71 23.39 38.59
CA VAL A 306 19.73 22.96 37.62
C VAL A 306 20.19 21.57 38.01
N LEU A 307 19.94 20.60 37.15
CA LEU A 307 20.21 19.19 37.38
C LEU A 307 21.57 18.83 36.79
N THR A 308 22.47 18.39 37.66
CA THR A 308 23.84 18.00 37.31
C THR A 308 24.11 16.58 37.79
N GLY A 309 24.42 15.66 36.88
CA GLY A 309 24.69 14.25 37.22
C GLY A 309 25.27 13.44 36.06
N HIS A 310 24.98 13.85 34.82
CA HIS A 310 25.54 13.22 33.63
C HIS A 310 26.99 13.63 33.38
N SER A 311 27.77 12.69 32.84
CA SER A 311 29.19 12.88 32.51
C SER A 311 29.42 13.40 31.08
N ARG A 312 28.43 13.22 30.21
CA ARG A 312 28.36 13.72 28.83
C ARG A 312 27.11 14.56 28.63
N TYR A 313 26.93 15.09 27.43
CA TYR A 313 25.76 15.91 27.11
C TYR A 313 24.46 15.15 27.31
N VAL A 314 23.44 15.85 27.80
CA VAL A 314 22.09 15.31 27.97
C VAL A 314 21.39 15.47 26.63
N ALA A 315 20.87 14.39 26.07
CA ALA A 315 20.26 14.38 24.74
C ALA A 315 18.77 14.65 24.79
N CYS A 316 18.07 14.16 25.83
CA CYS A 316 16.62 14.27 25.93
C CYS A 316 16.15 14.36 27.39
N CYS A 317 14.95 14.90 27.57
CA CYS A 317 14.26 14.97 28.85
C CYS A 317 12.75 14.75 28.66
N ALA A 318 12.08 14.20 29.68
CA ALA A 318 10.63 14.02 29.70
C ALA A 318 10.07 14.09 31.13
N PHE A 319 8.92 14.73 31.31
CA PHE A 319 8.18 14.76 32.58
C PHE A 319 7.25 13.55 32.71
N SER A 320 7.02 13.10 33.94
CA SER A 320 5.89 12.20 34.25
C SER A 320 4.55 12.91 34.07
N LYS A 321 3.46 12.15 33.93
CA LYS A 321 2.12 12.71 33.70
C LYS A 321 1.64 13.59 34.86
N ASN A 322 1.99 13.24 36.10
CA ASN A 322 1.74 14.07 37.29
C ASN A 322 2.71 15.26 37.44
N GLY A 323 3.79 15.31 36.66
CA GLY A 323 4.83 16.35 36.73
C GLY A 323 5.81 16.21 37.90
N ASN A 324 5.68 15.21 38.76
CA ASN A 324 6.52 15.07 39.95
C ASN A 324 7.91 14.48 39.65
N MET A 325 8.04 13.73 38.55
CA MET A 325 9.31 13.14 38.11
C MET A 325 9.77 13.73 36.78
N LEU A 326 11.09 13.77 36.59
CA LEU A 326 11.72 14.09 35.32
C LEU A 326 12.73 12.99 34.99
N ALA A 327 12.74 12.50 33.76
CA ALA A 327 13.77 11.59 33.27
C ALA A 327 14.68 12.32 32.28
N THR A 328 15.99 12.10 32.40
CA THR A 328 17.01 12.64 31.49
C THR A 328 17.84 11.50 30.90
N GLY A 329 17.98 11.49 29.57
CA GLY A 329 18.80 10.53 28.83
C GLY A 329 20.04 11.22 28.25
N SER A 330 21.19 10.56 28.31
CA SER A 330 22.47 11.13 27.87
C SER A 330 23.29 10.19 26.98
N ASN A 331 24.24 10.77 26.26
CA ASN A 331 25.31 10.06 25.54
C ASN A 331 26.24 9.28 26.51
N ASP A 332 26.18 9.52 27.82
CA ASP A 332 26.89 8.68 28.79
C ASP A 332 26.26 7.29 29.03
N LYS A 333 25.23 6.95 28.22
CA LYS A 333 24.51 5.67 28.25
C LYS A 333 23.67 5.46 29.51
N LYS A 334 23.46 6.52 30.30
CA LYS A 334 22.64 6.50 31.51
C LYS A 334 21.34 7.26 31.32
N VAL A 335 20.28 6.74 31.93
CA VAL A 335 19.06 7.48 32.20
C VAL A 335 19.03 7.81 33.69
N ILE A 336 18.84 9.07 34.04
CA ILE A 336 18.65 9.48 35.43
C ILE A 336 17.19 9.92 35.59
N VAL A 337 16.52 9.36 36.61
CA VAL A 337 15.19 9.79 37.04
C VAL A 337 15.36 10.69 38.25
N TRP A 338 14.74 11.87 38.19
CA TRP A 338 14.80 12.93 39.20
C TRP A 338 13.45 13.09 39.88
N ASP A 339 13.45 13.26 41.20
CA ASP A 339 12.30 13.71 41.96
C ASP A 339 12.31 15.24 42.05
N LEU A 340 11.31 15.88 41.48
CA LEU A 340 11.16 17.34 41.51
C LEU A 340 10.51 17.86 42.80
N THR A 341 9.85 16.98 43.57
CA THR A 341 9.10 17.34 44.78
C THR A 341 9.92 17.20 46.07
N GLY A 342 11.02 16.44 46.03
CA GLY A 342 11.87 16.10 47.18
C GLY A 342 11.23 15.13 48.19
N ASN A 343 10.05 14.58 47.87
CA ASN A 343 9.26 13.74 48.76
C ASN A 343 9.12 12.29 48.26
N LEU A 344 9.62 11.97 47.06
CA LEU A 344 9.56 10.63 46.49
C LEU A 344 10.79 9.83 46.93
N SER A 345 10.56 8.56 47.24
CA SER A 345 11.58 7.56 47.53
C SER A 345 11.29 6.29 46.75
N LEU A 346 12.24 5.35 46.70
CA LEU A 346 12.03 4.07 46.02
C LEU A 346 10.87 3.25 46.63
N ASP A 347 10.53 3.48 47.90
CA ASP A 347 9.42 2.81 48.60
C ASP A 347 8.05 3.47 48.35
N SER A 348 8.01 4.61 47.66
CA SER A 348 6.77 5.33 47.35
C SER A 348 5.90 4.55 46.36
N GLU A 349 4.61 4.44 46.65
CA GLU A 349 3.64 3.89 45.71
C GLU A 349 3.36 4.89 44.58
N VAL A 350 3.83 4.55 43.37
CA VAL A 350 3.43 5.25 42.15
C VAL A 350 2.25 4.48 41.58
N LEU A 351 1.06 5.10 41.58
CA LEU A 351 -0.16 4.48 41.10
C LEU A 351 0.01 4.02 39.65
N ARG A 352 -0.13 2.70 39.42
CA ARG A 352 -0.45 2.19 38.08
C ARG A 352 -1.86 2.69 37.76
N HIS A 353 -1.96 3.74 36.96
CA HIS A 353 -3.27 4.18 36.45
C HIS A 353 -3.83 3.11 35.50
N ASN A 354 -4.47 2.09 36.07
CA ASN A 354 -5.25 1.07 35.35
C ASN A 354 -6.70 1.50 35.08
N GLY A 355 -7.04 2.77 35.34
CA GLY A 355 -8.38 3.33 35.13
C GLY A 355 -8.32 4.51 34.18
N GLY A 356 -9.01 4.40 33.04
CA GLY A 356 -9.23 5.49 32.10
C GLY A 356 -9.77 6.72 32.84
N VAL A 357 -9.00 7.79 32.84
CA VAL A 357 -9.44 9.06 33.41
C VAL A 357 -10.34 9.73 32.39
N LYS A 358 -11.59 9.96 32.78
CA LYS A 358 -12.53 10.81 32.04
C LYS A 358 -11.96 12.22 31.95
N LEU A 359 -11.31 12.53 30.83
CA LEU A 359 -11.24 13.89 30.33
C LEU A 359 -12.68 14.31 30.04
N HIS A 360 -13.16 15.34 30.73
CA HIS A 360 -14.42 15.98 30.39
C HIS A 360 -14.35 16.37 28.90
N ASN A 361 -15.22 15.75 28.08
CA ASN A 361 -15.41 15.88 26.63
C ASN A 361 -14.59 15.01 25.63
N SER A 362 -14.18 13.77 25.95
CA SER A 362 -13.74 12.86 24.86
C SER A 362 -13.96 11.36 25.10
N GLU A 363 -15.19 10.90 25.37
CA GLU A 363 -15.49 9.46 25.33
C GLU A 363 -15.17 8.82 23.95
N LYS A 364 -15.13 9.60 22.87
CA LYS A 364 -14.73 9.14 21.52
C LYS A 364 -13.24 8.73 21.40
N SER A 365 -12.30 9.42 22.05
CA SER A 365 -10.86 9.12 21.93
C SER A 365 -10.46 7.86 22.72
N LEU A 366 -11.08 7.61 23.87
CA LEU A 366 -10.88 6.40 24.71
C LEU A 366 -11.23 5.10 23.96
N ILE A 367 -12.27 5.16 23.13
CA ILE A 367 -12.74 4.03 22.33
C ILE A 367 -11.73 3.77 21.19
N GLN A 368 -11.23 4.82 20.53
CA GLN A 368 -10.32 4.69 19.38
C GLN A 368 -8.97 4.01 19.68
N GLU A 369 -8.21 4.40 20.71
CA GLU A 369 -6.91 3.73 20.98
C GLU A 369 -7.08 2.27 21.40
N THR A 370 -8.03 2.00 22.29
CA THR A 370 -8.27 0.62 22.73
C THR A 370 -8.82 -0.24 21.61
N ASP A 371 -9.57 0.32 20.68
CA ASP A 371 -10.00 -0.34 19.45
C ASP A 371 -8.85 -0.50 18.46
N VAL A 372 -7.92 0.45 18.31
CA VAL A 372 -6.70 0.26 17.48
C VAL A 372 -5.86 -0.90 18.00
N VAL A 373 -5.69 -0.98 19.32
CA VAL A 373 -4.93 -2.06 19.99
C VAL A 373 -5.71 -3.38 19.95
N LYS A 374 -7.01 -3.39 20.24
CA LYS A 374 -7.84 -4.60 20.12
C LYS A 374 -7.92 -5.07 18.69
N HIS A 375 -8.12 -4.18 17.73
CA HIS A 375 -8.04 -4.48 16.31
C HIS A 375 -6.65 -4.98 15.96
N ALA A 376 -5.54 -4.47 16.51
CA ALA A 376 -4.22 -5.07 16.31
C ALA A 376 -4.10 -6.50 16.85
N GLU A 377 -4.68 -6.77 18.01
CA GLU A 377 -4.67 -8.10 18.63
C GLU A 377 -5.66 -9.07 17.97
N THR A 378 -6.73 -8.58 17.34
CA THR A 378 -7.78 -9.38 16.69
C THR A 378 -7.75 -9.35 15.17
N SER A 379 -6.98 -8.46 14.55
CA SER A 379 -6.96 -8.30 13.10
C SER A 379 -6.29 -9.49 12.45
N GLY A 380 -7.08 -10.29 11.73
CA GLY A 380 -6.59 -11.11 10.62
C GLY A 380 -6.11 -10.27 9.42
N ASN A 381 -5.69 -9.03 9.66
CA ASN A 381 -5.36 -8.02 8.65
C ASN A 381 -3.85 -7.82 8.48
N ASP A 382 -3.03 -8.48 9.30
CA ASP A 382 -1.59 -8.56 9.09
C ASP A 382 -1.25 -9.80 8.28
N VAL A 383 -0.22 -9.70 7.45
CA VAL A 383 0.33 -10.83 6.71
C VAL A 383 0.89 -11.84 7.72
N LYS A 384 0.40 -13.08 7.67
CA LYS A 384 0.80 -14.14 8.61
C LYS A 384 1.75 -15.11 7.96
N LEU A 385 2.84 -15.44 8.64
CA LEU A 385 3.68 -16.58 8.24
C LEU A 385 2.91 -17.87 8.56
N VAL A 386 2.59 -18.64 7.52
CA VAL A 386 1.87 -19.91 7.65
C VAL A 386 2.84 -21.05 7.89
N GLN A 387 3.88 -21.13 7.05
CA GLN A 387 4.82 -22.24 7.09
C GLN A 387 6.21 -21.79 6.63
N LYS A 388 7.23 -22.38 7.24
CA LYS A 388 8.62 -22.32 6.82
C LYS A 388 8.99 -23.69 6.26
N LEU A 389 9.49 -23.73 5.02
CA LEU A 389 9.99 -24.92 4.36
C LEU A 389 11.52 -24.82 4.30
N ASP A 390 12.23 -25.72 4.98
CA ASP A 390 13.69 -25.69 5.16
C ASP A 390 14.40 -26.97 4.72
N GLU A 391 13.77 -27.71 3.80
CA GLU A 391 14.30 -28.99 3.26
C GLU A 391 15.48 -28.83 2.29
N HIS A 392 15.72 -27.62 1.77
CA HIS A 392 16.83 -27.36 0.85
C HIS A 392 18.18 -27.31 1.57
N ASN A 393 19.21 -27.89 0.95
CA ASN A 393 20.57 -27.86 1.50
C ASN A 393 21.42 -26.68 1.01
N GLY A 394 20.91 -25.93 0.03
CA GLY A 394 21.54 -24.76 -0.59
C GLY A 394 20.59 -23.56 -0.65
N ALA A 395 21.11 -22.44 -1.15
CA ALA A 395 20.32 -21.23 -1.37
C ALA A 395 19.11 -21.49 -2.27
N VAL A 396 17.95 -20.91 -1.95
CA VAL A 396 16.79 -20.93 -2.83
C VAL A 396 16.94 -19.79 -3.84
N ASN A 397 16.91 -20.09 -5.14
CA ASN A 397 17.12 -19.09 -6.19
C ASN A 397 15.81 -18.64 -6.84
N SER A 398 14.81 -19.53 -6.94
CA SER A 398 13.51 -19.21 -7.52
C SER A 398 12.40 -19.98 -6.84
N VAL A 399 11.23 -19.34 -6.71
CA VAL A 399 10.00 -19.94 -6.21
C VAL A 399 8.87 -19.61 -7.17
N CYS A 400 7.91 -20.51 -7.32
CA CYS A 400 6.68 -20.26 -8.05
C CYS A 400 5.52 -21.04 -7.43
N MET A 401 4.31 -20.59 -7.72
CA MET A 401 3.08 -21.20 -7.25
C MET A 401 2.14 -21.43 -8.42
N PHE A 402 1.38 -22.52 -8.38
CA PHE A 402 0.30 -22.77 -9.32
C PHE A 402 -1.01 -22.94 -8.56
N GLY A 403 -2.01 -22.14 -8.96
CA GLY A 403 -3.23 -21.94 -8.20
C GLY A 403 -2.95 -21.61 -6.75
N ASN A 404 -3.72 -22.27 -5.88
CA ASN A 404 -3.55 -22.25 -4.44
C ASN A 404 -3.13 -23.62 -3.88
N ARG A 405 -2.55 -24.47 -4.73
CA ARG A 405 -2.37 -25.89 -4.41
C ARG A 405 -0.92 -26.34 -4.49
N LEU A 406 -0.14 -25.84 -5.43
CA LEU A 406 1.21 -26.33 -5.69
C LEU A 406 2.23 -25.20 -5.54
N VAL A 407 3.32 -25.50 -4.86
CA VAL A 407 4.49 -24.62 -4.71
C VAL A 407 5.69 -25.36 -5.27
N ALA A 408 6.54 -24.69 -6.04
CA ALA A 408 7.83 -25.24 -6.45
C ALA A 408 8.96 -24.28 -6.11
N SER A 409 10.13 -24.85 -5.80
CA SER A 409 11.36 -24.08 -5.61
C SER A 409 12.58 -24.73 -6.24
N ALA A 410 13.46 -23.87 -6.73
CA ALA A 410 14.75 -24.20 -7.31
C ALA A 410 15.87 -23.72 -6.39
N SER A 411 16.93 -24.53 -6.25
CA SER A 411 18.02 -24.24 -5.34
C SER A 411 19.41 -24.52 -5.92
N SER A 412 20.41 -23.90 -5.30
CA SER A 412 21.82 -24.20 -5.52
C SER A 412 22.26 -25.57 -5.03
N ASP A 413 21.40 -26.33 -4.34
CA ASP A 413 21.62 -27.76 -4.09
C ASP A 413 21.41 -28.66 -5.32
N LYS A 414 21.12 -28.06 -6.48
CA LYS A 414 20.88 -28.69 -7.80
C LYS A 414 19.51 -29.34 -7.94
N LEU A 415 18.69 -29.31 -6.88
CA LEU A 415 17.40 -29.97 -6.83
C LEU A 415 16.28 -28.97 -7.06
N VAL A 416 15.20 -29.48 -7.64
CA VAL A 416 13.89 -28.81 -7.63
C VAL A 416 12.98 -29.59 -6.69
N ARG A 417 12.21 -28.88 -5.87
CA ARG A 417 11.24 -29.48 -4.96
C ARG A 417 9.85 -28.90 -5.22
N VAL A 418 8.83 -29.75 -5.07
CA VAL A 418 7.42 -29.40 -5.26
C VAL A 418 6.59 -29.79 -4.05
N TRP A 419 5.82 -28.87 -3.49
CA TRP A 419 4.91 -29.13 -2.38
C TRP A 419 3.46 -28.98 -2.82
N SER A 420 2.58 -29.80 -2.28
CA SER A 420 1.14 -29.72 -2.44
C SER A 420 0.44 -29.35 -1.14
N VAL A 421 -0.65 -28.59 -1.23
CA VAL A 421 -1.54 -28.32 -0.10
C VAL A 421 -2.17 -29.61 0.42
N LYS A 422 -2.17 -29.75 1.74
CA LYS A 422 -2.85 -30.80 2.47
C LYS A 422 -4.32 -30.45 2.65
N TYR A 423 -5.18 -31.42 2.37
CA TYR A 423 -6.62 -31.33 2.61
C TYR A 423 -6.98 -32.16 3.83
N ASP A 424 -7.94 -31.67 4.62
CA ASP A 424 -8.55 -32.40 5.73
C ASP A 424 -9.44 -33.55 5.24
N GLU A 425 -9.85 -34.43 6.16
CA GLU A 425 -10.75 -35.56 5.86
C GLU A 425 -12.10 -35.12 5.26
N GLU A 426 -12.49 -33.86 5.51
CA GLU A 426 -13.70 -33.22 4.98
C GLU A 426 -13.49 -32.52 3.62
N GLY A 427 -12.24 -32.47 3.12
CA GLY A 427 -11.89 -31.88 1.82
C GLY A 427 -11.58 -30.38 1.84
N GLU A 428 -11.53 -29.74 3.00
CA GLU A 428 -11.09 -28.34 3.14
C GLU A 428 -9.55 -28.24 3.15
N SER A 429 -9.00 -27.14 2.62
CA SER A 429 -7.55 -26.90 2.59
C SER A 429 -7.05 -26.49 3.97
N MET A 430 -6.02 -27.17 4.47
CA MET A 430 -5.39 -26.83 5.76
C MET A 430 -4.42 -25.64 5.66
N ASP A 431 -4.21 -25.08 4.46
CA ASP A 431 -3.15 -24.11 4.15
C ASP A 431 -1.72 -24.58 4.52
N VAL A 432 -1.54 -25.89 4.76
CA VAL A 432 -0.25 -26.52 5.06
C VAL A 432 0.23 -27.27 3.82
N PHE A 433 1.49 -27.07 3.46
CA PHE A 433 2.13 -27.63 2.28
C PHE A 433 3.03 -28.80 2.66
N GLN A 434 2.83 -29.93 1.97
CA GLN A 434 3.60 -31.15 2.15
C GLN A 434 4.33 -31.49 0.84
N GLU A 435 5.55 -31.99 0.95
CA GLU A 435 6.37 -32.38 -0.18
C GLU A 435 5.71 -33.54 -0.97
N MET A 436 5.69 -33.45 -2.30
CA MET A 436 5.19 -34.52 -3.17
C MET A 436 6.04 -35.80 -3.04
N SER A 437 5.42 -36.96 -3.23
CA SER A 437 6.03 -38.28 -3.00
C SER A 437 7.20 -38.62 -3.91
N TYR A 438 7.29 -38.01 -5.10
CA TYR A 438 8.36 -38.24 -6.07
C TYR A 438 9.56 -37.29 -5.89
N ASN A 439 9.53 -36.37 -4.92
CA ASN A 439 10.63 -35.45 -4.69
C ASN A 439 11.87 -36.13 -4.07
N PRO A 440 13.06 -35.52 -4.21
CA PRO A 440 13.34 -34.31 -5.01
C PRO A 440 13.44 -34.60 -6.51
N LEU A 441 13.11 -33.62 -7.35
CA LEU A 441 13.32 -33.69 -8.79
C LEU A 441 14.82 -33.51 -9.09
N ASP A 442 15.49 -34.64 -9.35
CA ASP A 442 16.93 -34.70 -9.62
C ASP A 442 17.20 -34.91 -11.12
N GLY A 443 18.09 -34.10 -11.68
CA GLY A 443 18.39 -34.11 -13.12
C GLY A 443 19.39 -33.05 -13.55
N HIS A 444 19.50 -31.94 -12.82
CA HIS A 444 20.49 -30.90 -13.10
C HIS A 444 21.85 -31.21 -12.47
N THR A 445 22.93 -30.81 -13.15
CA THR A 445 24.30 -31.08 -12.68
C THR A 445 24.89 -29.93 -11.86
N PHE A 446 24.35 -28.72 -12.05
CA PHE A 446 24.73 -27.49 -11.36
C PHE A 446 23.51 -26.78 -10.73
N SER A 447 23.75 -25.62 -10.12
CA SER A 447 22.73 -24.80 -9.44
C SER A 447 21.55 -24.51 -10.36
N VAL A 448 20.34 -24.76 -9.89
CA VAL A 448 19.10 -24.41 -10.59
C VAL A 448 18.80 -22.94 -10.29
N ASN A 449 18.67 -22.12 -11.34
CA ASN A 449 18.52 -20.67 -11.23
C ASN A 449 17.06 -20.24 -11.22
N PHE A 450 16.21 -20.87 -12.04
CA PHE A 450 14.80 -20.48 -12.19
C PHE A 450 13.87 -21.68 -12.31
N VAL A 451 12.62 -21.50 -11.90
CA VAL A 451 11.54 -22.49 -12.01
C VAL A 451 10.20 -21.81 -12.24
N GLU A 452 9.39 -22.32 -13.17
CA GLU A 452 8.06 -21.82 -13.47
C GLU A 452 7.09 -22.92 -13.93
N PHE A 453 5.87 -22.89 -13.40
CA PHE A 453 4.77 -23.74 -13.83
C PHE A 453 4.25 -23.33 -15.20
N SER A 454 3.79 -24.31 -15.99
CA SER A 454 3.03 -24.01 -17.20
C SER A 454 1.68 -23.36 -16.84
N PRO A 455 1.06 -22.56 -17.74
CA PRO A 455 -0.25 -21.95 -17.48
C PRO A 455 -1.37 -22.96 -17.19
N CYS A 456 -1.20 -24.22 -17.63
CA CYS A 456 -2.11 -25.32 -17.35
C CYS A 456 -1.77 -26.13 -16.09
N GLY A 457 -0.62 -25.89 -15.45
CA GLY A 457 -0.19 -26.54 -14.20
C GLY A 457 0.18 -28.01 -14.31
N THR A 458 0.28 -28.57 -15.52
CA THR A 458 0.65 -29.97 -15.75
C THR A 458 2.16 -30.16 -15.89
N LYS A 459 2.87 -29.10 -16.30
CA LYS A 459 4.31 -29.11 -16.54
C LYS A 459 5.03 -28.07 -15.69
N LEU A 460 6.28 -28.36 -15.35
CA LEU A 460 7.19 -27.44 -14.65
C LEU A 460 8.46 -27.28 -15.49
N ALA A 461 8.88 -26.05 -15.76
CA ALA A 461 10.17 -25.78 -16.38
C ALA A 461 11.20 -25.40 -15.32
N SER A 462 12.41 -25.94 -15.41
CA SER A 462 13.56 -25.53 -14.59
C SER A 462 14.77 -25.24 -15.46
N CYS A 463 15.51 -24.17 -15.15
CA CYS A 463 16.76 -23.85 -15.83
C CYS A 463 17.93 -23.77 -14.87
N SER A 464 19.13 -24.11 -15.36
CA SER A 464 20.30 -24.32 -14.53
C SER A 464 21.56 -23.73 -15.16
N MET A 465 22.55 -23.52 -14.30
CA MET A 465 23.91 -23.12 -14.69
C MET A 465 24.63 -24.22 -15.50
N ASP A 466 24.06 -25.42 -15.61
CA ASP A 466 24.55 -26.48 -16.50
C ASP A 466 24.27 -26.24 -17.98
N GLY A 467 23.54 -25.17 -18.30
CA GLY A 467 23.17 -24.78 -19.66
C GLY A 467 21.96 -25.50 -20.23
N ASN A 468 21.26 -26.28 -19.41
CA ASN A 468 20.05 -26.98 -19.80
C ASN A 468 18.82 -26.37 -19.14
N THR A 469 17.72 -26.37 -19.91
CA THR A 469 16.36 -26.24 -19.38
C THR A 469 15.66 -27.60 -19.46
N ILE A 470 15.08 -28.06 -18.36
CA ILE A 470 14.37 -29.34 -18.24
C ILE A 470 12.88 -29.06 -18.05
N ILE A 471 12.04 -29.85 -18.73
CA ILE A 471 10.58 -29.84 -18.52
C ILE A 471 10.19 -31.12 -17.76
N TRP A 472 9.56 -30.93 -16.62
CA TRP A 472 9.06 -31.97 -15.74
C TRP A 472 7.55 -32.12 -15.87
N ASP A 473 7.09 -33.36 -15.76
CA ASP A 473 5.68 -33.68 -15.56
C ASP A 473 5.37 -33.66 -14.07
N ILE A 474 4.34 -32.92 -13.66
CA ILE A 474 4.04 -32.71 -12.24
C ILE A 474 3.28 -33.89 -11.63
N GLU A 475 2.51 -34.64 -12.42
CA GLU A 475 1.78 -35.79 -11.88
C GLU A 475 2.72 -36.97 -11.58
N THR A 476 3.71 -37.17 -12.44
CA THR A 476 4.63 -38.32 -12.36
C THR A 476 6.01 -37.98 -11.79
N GLY A 477 6.40 -36.71 -11.77
CA GLY A 477 7.76 -36.28 -11.41
C GLY A 477 8.82 -36.67 -12.44
N THR A 478 8.41 -37.12 -13.63
CA THR A 478 9.34 -37.57 -14.67
C THR A 478 9.79 -36.42 -15.57
N GLN A 479 10.98 -36.55 -16.13
CA GLN A 479 11.49 -35.60 -17.13
C GLN A 479 10.78 -35.87 -18.46
N VAL A 480 9.88 -34.97 -18.86
CA VAL A 480 9.23 -35.02 -20.19
C VAL A 480 10.28 -34.75 -21.27
N ARG A 481 11.20 -33.83 -20.99
CA ARG A 481 12.26 -33.46 -21.92
C ARG A 481 13.53 -33.05 -21.20
N THR A 482 14.63 -33.68 -21.60
CA THR A 482 16.00 -33.30 -21.24
C THR A 482 16.57 -32.39 -22.31
N SER A 483 16.69 -31.10 -21.98
CA SER A 483 17.52 -30.11 -22.64
C SER A 483 16.95 -29.40 -23.87
N PHE A 484 16.74 -28.10 -23.70
CA PHE A 484 17.03 -27.09 -24.71
C PHE A 484 18.48 -26.63 -24.46
N VAL A 485 19.42 -26.99 -25.34
CA VAL A 485 20.83 -26.57 -25.19
C VAL A 485 20.95 -25.14 -25.71
N ASN A 486 20.94 -24.16 -24.81
CA ASN A 486 21.38 -22.80 -25.13
C ASN A 486 22.90 -22.79 -25.23
N SER A 487 23.45 -22.91 -26.43
CA SER A 487 24.84 -22.55 -26.80
C SER A 487 26.00 -23.10 -25.92
N GLY A 488 25.74 -23.95 -24.93
CA GLY A 488 26.71 -24.46 -23.94
C GLY A 488 27.00 -23.55 -22.74
N THR A 489 26.23 -22.47 -22.53
CA THR A 489 26.46 -21.50 -21.44
C THR A 489 25.33 -21.53 -20.39
N ALA A 490 25.55 -20.94 -19.22
CA ALA A 490 24.59 -20.99 -18.12
C ALA A 490 23.26 -20.29 -18.46
N VAL A 491 22.14 -20.99 -18.25
CA VAL A 491 20.79 -20.41 -18.41
C VAL A 491 20.36 -19.80 -17.06
N ARG A 492 19.97 -18.52 -17.08
CA ARG A 492 19.57 -17.79 -15.86
C ARG A 492 18.06 -17.80 -15.63
N VAL A 493 17.28 -17.77 -16.70
CA VAL A 493 15.82 -17.63 -16.61
C VAL A 493 15.13 -18.42 -17.72
N CYS A 494 14.01 -19.04 -17.39
CA CYS A 494 13.06 -19.62 -18.34
C CYS A 494 11.66 -19.12 -18.01
N ARG A 495 10.87 -18.77 -19.04
CA ARG A 495 9.48 -18.32 -18.87
C ARG A 495 8.52 -18.94 -19.88
N TRP A 496 7.34 -19.34 -19.44
CA TRP A 496 6.25 -19.76 -20.32
C TRP A 496 5.53 -18.55 -20.91
N SER A 497 5.07 -18.67 -22.15
CA SER A 497 4.09 -17.72 -22.67
C SER A 497 2.73 -17.95 -21.97
N PRO A 498 1.94 -16.89 -21.70
CA PRO A 498 0.63 -17.02 -21.07
C PRO A 498 -0.36 -17.94 -21.81
N ASP A 499 -0.25 -18.04 -23.14
CA ASP A 499 -1.02 -18.98 -23.95
C ASP A 499 -0.55 -20.44 -23.84
N GLY A 500 0.61 -20.69 -23.23
CA GLY A 500 1.23 -22.00 -23.07
C GLY A 500 1.80 -22.62 -24.35
N SER A 501 1.89 -21.85 -25.45
CA SER A 501 2.38 -22.34 -26.74
C SER A 501 3.91 -22.28 -26.87
N LYS A 502 4.57 -21.37 -26.14
CA LYS A 502 6.01 -21.12 -26.22
C LYS A 502 6.69 -21.12 -24.86
N ILE A 503 8.00 -21.35 -24.88
CA ILE A 503 8.90 -21.12 -23.73
C ILE A 503 10.10 -20.28 -24.17
N ALA A 504 10.46 -19.27 -23.39
CA ALA A 504 11.62 -18.43 -23.64
C ALA A 504 12.73 -18.74 -22.63
N THR A 505 13.98 -18.78 -23.09
CA THR A 505 15.17 -19.06 -22.27
C THR A 505 16.26 -18.05 -22.56
N ALA A 506 16.93 -17.55 -21.51
CA ALA A 506 18.09 -16.67 -21.66
C ALA A 506 19.09 -16.83 -20.51
N GLY A 507 20.33 -16.42 -20.75
CA GLY A 507 21.39 -16.50 -19.75
C GLY A 507 22.64 -15.71 -20.10
N ASP A 508 23.79 -16.35 -19.87
CA ASP A 508 25.12 -15.75 -20.04
C ASP A 508 25.57 -15.66 -21.51
N ASP A 509 24.81 -16.21 -22.46
CA ASP A 509 25.07 -16.11 -23.91
C ASP A 509 24.55 -14.84 -24.55
N GLU A 510 23.98 -13.91 -23.78
CA GLU A 510 23.45 -12.60 -24.26
C GLU A 510 22.28 -12.74 -25.26
N LYS A 511 21.79 -13.97 -25.46
CA LYS A 511 20.72 -14.31 -26.40
C LYS A 511 19.49 -14.77 -25.66
N THR A 512 18.32 -14.36 -26.15
CA THR A 512 17.05 -14.97 -25.74
C THR A 512 16.55 -15.85 -26.87
N ILE A 513 16.32 -17.12 -26.57
CA ILE A 513 15.80 -18.10 -27.53
C ILE A 513 14.36 -18.43 -27.13
N VAL A 514 13.45 -18.37 -28.11
CA VAL A 514 12.05 -18.76 -27.94
C VAL A 514 11.83 -20.09 -28.64
N TRP A 515 11.25 -21.03 -27.91
CA TRP A 515 10.99 -22.40 -28.36
C TRP A 515 9.48 -22.62 -28.46
N ASP A 516 9.05 -23.32 -29.50
CA ASP A 516 7.67 -23.80 -29.61
C ASP A 516 7.53 -25.12 -28.82
N LEU A 517 6.45 -25.29 -28.06
CA LEU A 517 6.22 -26.50 -27.28
C LEU A 517 5.63 -27.66 -28.09
N GLU A 518 4.98 -27.39 -29.22
CA GLU A 518 4.43 -28.46 -30.06
C GLU A 518 5.52 -29.13 -30.88
N THR A 519 6.27 -28.33 -31.64
CA THR A 519 7.37 -28.81 -32.50
C THR A 519 8.65 -29.03 -31.72
N MET A 520 8.85 -28.27 -30.63
CA MET A 520 10.06 -28.27 -29.83
C MET A 520 11.32 -27.82 -30.58
N ASP A 521 11.12 -26.99 -31.60
CA ASP A 521 12.14 -26.33 -32.40
C ASP A 521 12.35 -24.88 -31.94
N GLU A 522 13.52 -24.31 -32.27
CA GLU A 522 13.84 -22.90 -32.09
C GLU A 522 12.96 -22.05 -33.02
N THR A 523 12.10 -21.19 -32.46
CA THR A 523 11.23 -20.31 -33.25
C THR A 523 11.88 -18.98 -33.57
N SER A 524 12.59 -18.39 -32.61
CA SER A 524 13.24 -17.11 -32.79
C SER A 524 14.42 -16.94 -31.82
N VAL A 525 15.44 -16.22 -32.30
CA VAL A 525 16.61 -15.83 -31.53
C VAL A 525 16.65 -14.31 -31.48
N MET A 526 16.63 -13.76 -30.27
CA MET A 526 16.63 -12.32 -30.00
C MET A 526 18.02 -11.93 -29.50
N GLU A 527 18.68 -11.05 -30.23
CA GLU A 527 20.05 -10.60 -29.94
C GLU A 527 20.11 -9.09 -29.65
N GLY A 528 21.24 -8.68 -29.07
CA GLY A 528 21.72 -7.30 -29.06
C GLY A 528 22.00 -6.71 -27.69
N HIS A 529 21.71 -7.42 -26.60
CA HIS A 529 22.27 -7.08 -25.28
C HIS A 529 23.80 -7.29 -25.32
N ALA A 530 24.54 -6.51 -24.52
CA ALA A 530 26.00 -6.58 -24.48
C ALA A 530 26.55 -7.39 -23.29
N GLU A 531 25.65 -7.90 -22.45
CA GLU A 531 25.94 -8.57 -21.18
C GLU A 531 24.81 -9.57 -20.85
N ALA A 532 25.02 -10.37 -19.79
CA ALA A 532 24.13 -11.46 -19.43
C ALA A 532 22.67 -11.01 -19.17
N ILE A 533 21.73 -11.77 -19.72
CA ILE A 533 20.30 -11.53 -19.56
C ILE A 533 19.84 -12.15 -18.25
N THR A 534 19.29 -11.31 -17.37
CA THR A 534 18.90 -11.68 -16.00
C THR A 534 17.43 -12.05 -15.88
N ALA A 535 16.56 -11.45 -16.71
CA ALA A 535 15.12 -11.66 -16.61
C ALA A 535 14.39 -11.57 -17.96
N ILE A 536 13.30 -12.32 -18.05
CA ILE A 536 12.34 -12.34 -19.15
C ILE A 536 10.94 -12.15 -18.57
N ALA A 537 10.08 -11.41 -19.29
CA ALA A 537 8.65 -11.33 -19.03
C ALA A 537 7.86 -11.26 -20.34
N PHE A 538 6.82 -12.10 -20.45
CA PHE A 538 5.85 -12.02 -21.55
C PHE A 538 4.76 -11.01 -21.22
N THR A 539 4.22 -10.33 -22.24
CA THR A 539 2.96 -9.61 -22.08
C THR A 539 1.80 -10.58 -21.86
N PRO A 540 0.72 -10.18 -21.16
CA PRO A 540 -0.39 -11.09 -20.81
C PRO A 540 -1.11 -11.69 -22.02
N ASP A 541 -1.04 -11.02 -23.16
CA ASP A 541 -1.61 -11.42 -24.44
C ASP A 541 -0.62 -12.22 -25.31
N SER A 542 0.57 -12.54 -24.79
CA SER A 542 1.65 -13.27 -25.47
C SER A 542 2.18 -12.60 -26.76
N ARG A 543 1.91 -11.30 -26.99
CA ARG A 543 2.38 -10.60 -28.19
C ARG A 543 3.82 -10.14 -28.12
N TYR A 544 4.29 -9.67 -26.96
CA TYR A 544 5.63 -9.12 -26.80
C TYR A 544 6.41 -9.81 -25.68
N ILE A 545 7.73 -9.76 -25.78
CA ILE A 545 8.66 -10.25 -24.75
C ILE A 545 9.57 -9.11 -24.31
N ALA A 546 9.60 -8.83 -23.02
CA ALA A 546 10.60 -7.96 -22.42
C ALA A 546 11.78 -8.80 -21.90
N THR A 547 12.99 -8.38 -22.24
CA THR A 547 14.25 -8.97 -21.76
C THR A 547 15.04 -7.90 -21.02
N ALA A 548 15.64 -8.25 -19.89
CA ALA A 548 16.41 -7.32 -19.06
C ALA A 548 17.83 -7.84 -18.82
N CYS A 549 18.78 -6.91 -18.75
CA CYS A 549 20.21 -7.20 -18.71
C CYS A 549 20.88 -6.64 -17.45
N ASN A 550 22.00 -7.27 -17.07
CA ASN A 550 22.84 -6.84 -15.96
C ASN A 550 23.49 -5.46 -16.15
N GLU A 551 23.54 -4.91 -17.37
CA GLU A 551 23.98 -3.52 -17.63
C GLU A 551 22.92 -2.45 -17.32
N GLY A 552 21.71 -2.85 -16.93
CA GLY A 552 20.68 -1.89 -16.55
C GLY A 552 19.77 -1.48 -17.70
N THR A 553 19.78 -2.26 -18.78
CA THR A 553 18.92 -2.05 -19.95
C THR A 553 17.79 -3.08 -19.98
N TRP A 554 16.65 -2.69 -20.54
CA TRP A 554 15.62 -3.64 -20.96
C TRP A 554 15.21 -3.37 -22.41
N ARG A 555 14.83 -4.44 -23.10
CA ARG A 555 14.43 -4.43 -24.51
C ARG A 555 13.13 -5.17 -24.71
N LEU A 556 12.32 -4.70 -25.65
CA LEU A 556 11.05 -5.32 -26.04
C LEU A 556 11.16 -5.90 -27.44
N TYR A 557 10.70 -7.14 -27.62
CA TYR A 557 10.70 -7.88 -28.88
C TYR A 557 9.29 -8.37 -29.21
N ASP A 558 9.01 -8.62 -30.49
CA ASP A 558 7.79 -9.32 -30.92
C ASP A 558 7.95 -10.82 -30.65
N ALA A 559 7.01 -11.40 -29.91
CA ALA A 559 6.98 -12.83 -29.62
C ALA A 559 6.52 -13.68 -30.82
N ARG A 560 5.83 -13.07 -31.79
CA ARG A 560 5.20 -13.75 -32.93
C ARG A 560 6.12 -13.86 -34.15
N ALA A 561 7.13 -13.00 -34.22
CA ALA A 561 8.09 -13.02 -35.32
C ALA A 561 8.87 -14.34 -35.35
N GLN A 562 8.86 -15.00 -36.52
CA GLN A 562 9.67 -16.20 -36.79
C GLN A 562 11.08 -15.86 -37.28
N GLU A 563 11.31 -14.63 -37.72
CA GLU A 563 12.63 -14.17 -38.14
C GLU A 563 13.32 -13.39 -37.00
N PRO A 564 14.66 -13.50 -36.86
CA PRO A 564 15.41 -12.70 -35.91
C PRO A 564 15.32 -11.21 -36.26
N GLY A 565 14.49 -10.48 -35.52
CA GLY A 565 14.29 -9.04 -35.69
C GLY A 565 15.05 -8.21 -34.65
N PRO A 566 15.39 -6.94 -34.96
CA PRO A 566 15.91 -6.02 -33.96
C PRO A 566 14.87 -5.74 -32.87
N ALA A 567 15.33 -5.31 -31.69
CA ALA A 567 14.43 -4.90 -30.61
C ALA A 567 13.50 -3.77 -31.06
N LEU A 568 12.20 -3.89 -30.73
CA LEU A 568 11.17 -2.89 -31.03
C LEU A 568 11.35 -1.64 -30.17
N LEU A 569 11.73 -1.83 -28.90
CA LEU A 569 12.05 -0.77 -27.96
C LEU A 569 13.31 -1.12 -27.18
N CYS A 570 14.14 -0.12 -26.90
CA CYS A 570 15.30 -0.20 -26.02
C CYS A 570 15.22 0.90 -24.97
N CYS A 571 15.41 0.53 -23.70
CA CYS A 571 15.62 1.48 -22.62
C CYS A 571 17.03 1.30 -22.08
N ASP A 572 17.94 2.19 -22.50
CA ASP A 572 19.38 2.08 -22.22
C ASP A 572 19.78 2.59 -20.81
N SER A 573 18.84 3.17 -20.06
CA SER A 573 19.11 3.71 -18.72
C SER A 573 17.93 3.43 -17.79
N SER A 574 17.58 2.15 -17.66
CA SER A 574 16.48 1.75 -16.79
C SER A 574 16.90 1.67 -15.32
N HIS A 575 18.13 1.23 -15.02
CA HIS A 575 18.73 1.16 -13.69
C HIS A 575 20.25 1.39 -13.79
N ASP A 576 20.85 2.06 -12.80
CA ASP A 576 22.26 2.49 -12.89
C ASP A 576 23.27 1.34 -12.63
N LEU A 577 22.83 0.27 -11.97
CA LEU A 577 23.68 -0.85 -11.50
C LEU A 577 23.21 -2.23 -11.99
N GLY A 578 22.33 -2.27 -13.00
CA GLY A 578 21.80 -3.52 -13.54
C GLY A 578 20.37 -3.82 -13.14
N VAL A 579 19.63 -4.50 -14.03
CA VAL A 579 18.28 -5.01 -13.76
C VAL A 579 18.40 -6.47 -13.32
N GLN A 580 17.74 -6.84 -12.23
CA GLN A 580 17.75 -8.22 -11.71
C GLN A 580 16.47 -8.99 -12.07
N SER A 581 15.32 -8.30 -12.09
CA SER A 581 14.04 -8.92 -12.45
C SER A 581 13.11 -7.92 -13.11
N CYS A 582 12.26 -8.43 -14.01
CA CYS A 582 11.15 -7.72 -14.61
C CYS A 582 9.89 -8.59 -14.59
N ASP A 583 8.72 -7.94 -14.63
CA ASP A 583 7.42 -8.61 -14.68
C ASP A 583 6.36 -7.67 -15.29
N PHE A 584 5.43 -8.24 -16.07
CA PHE A 584 4.31 -7.48 -16.64
C PHE A 584 3.08 -7.58 -15.74
N SER A 585 2.29 -6.51 -15.69
CA SER A 585 0.96 -6.58 -15.09
C SER A 585 0.06 -7.49 -15.92
N PRO A 586 -0.72 -8.40 -15.29
CA PRO A 586 -1.60 -9.35 -15.98
C PRO A 586 -2.76 -8.68 -16.73
N THR A 587 -3.05 -7.41 -16.46
CA THR A 587 -4.19 -6.71 -17.04
C THR A 587 -3.77 -5.73 -18.14
N THR A 588 -4.42 -5.82 -19.30
CA THR A 588 -4.24 -4.89 -20.43
C THR A 588 -5.24 -3.72 -20.30
N GLY A 589 -4.80 -2.55 -19.85
CA GLY A 589 -5.67 -1.37 -19.81
C GLY A 589 -5.19 -0.20 -18.93
N PRO A 590 -5.64 1.03 -19.20
CA PRO A 590 -5.42 2.17 -18.30
C PRO A 590 -6.33 2.01 -17.06
N PHE A 591 -5.80 1.41 -16.00
CA PHE A 591 -6.47 1.42 -14.69
C PHE A 591 -6.43 2.82 -14.09
N THR A 592 -7.59 3.47 -14.11
CA THR A 592 -7.96 4.58 -13.25
C THR A 592 -9.07 4.08 -12.31
N MET A 593 -8.85 4.18 -10.99
CA MET A 593 -9.86 3.90 -9.95
C MET A 593 -11.06 4.89 -9.99
N THR A 594 -11.05 5.80 -10.95
CA THR A 594 -12.12 6.74 -11.27
C THR A 594 -12.38 6.53 -12.76
N GLY A 595 -13.60 6.21 -13.17
CA GLY A 595 -14.01 5.97 -14.57
C GLY A 595 -13.72 7.09 -15.60
N SER A 596 -12.86 8.06 -15.27
CA SER A 596 -12.22 8.93 -16.23
C SER A 596 -11.21 8.11 -17.06
N ARG A 597 -11.63 7.74 -18.27
CA ARG A 597 -10.71 7.53 -19.39
C ARG A 597 -9.86 8.80 -19.49
N ASP A 598 -8.53 8.68 -19.45
CA ASP A 598 -7.65 9.77 -19.90
C ASP A 598 -8.16 10.17 -21.29
N ALA A 599 -8.68 11.38 -21.45
CA ALA A 599 -9.20 11.94 -22.69
C ALA A 599 -8.14 12.06 -23.82
N SER A 600 -6.96 11.44 -23.65
CA SER A 600 -5.83 11.41 -24.58
C SER A 600 -5.55 10.02 -25.18
N SER A 601 -6.26 8.97 -24.76
CA SER A 601 -6.18 7.63 -25.38
C SER A 601 -7.39 7.37 -26.28
N GLY A 602 -7.30 7.83 -27.53
CA GLY A 602 -8.22 7.43 -28.59
C GLY A 602 -8.23 5.92 -28.82
N ALA A 603 -9.32 5.43 -29.44
CA ALA A 603 -9.47 4.04 -29.86
C ALA A 603 -8.24 3.58 -30.67
N GLY A 604 -7.66 2.43 -30.33
CA GLY A 604 -6.45 1.88 -30.98
C GLY A 604 -5.15 1.97 -30.16
N LYS A 605 -5.20 2.30 -28.86
CA LYS A 605 -4.02 2.30 -27.98
C LYS A 605 -4.09 1.22 -26.90
N GLU A 606 -3.28 0.17 -27.02
CA GLU A 606 -3.09 -0.81 -25.95
C GLU A 606 -2.02 -0.31 -24.95
N CYS A 607 -2.24 -0.52 -23.67
CA CYS A 607 -1.34 -0.08 -22.60
C CYS A 607 -0.91 -1.27 -21.74
N TYR A 608 0.40 -1.49 -21.66
CA TYR A 608 1.05 -2.48 -20.81
C TYR A 608 1.79 -1.78 -19.67
N LEU A 609 1.85 -2.45 -18.52
CA LEU A 609 2.59 -1.97 -17.36
C LEU A 609 3.71 -2.98 -17.06
N LEU A 610 4.95 -2.51 -17.14
CA LEU A 610 6.15 -3.31 -16.85
C LEU A 610 6.77 -2.80 -15.55
N ALA A 611 7.04 -3.70 -14.60
CA ALA A 611 7.87 -3.41 -13.44
C ALA A 611 9.29 -3.94 -13.68
N SER A 612 10.29 -3.12 -13.40
CA SER A 612 11.69 -3.53 -13.37
C SER A 612 12.30 -3.20 -12.01
N CYS A 613 13.22 -4.04 -11.55
CA CYS A 613 13.96 -3.82 -10.31
C CYS A 613 15.45 -4.08 -10.51
N GLY A 614 16.29 -3.39 -9.75
CA GLY A 614 17.73 -3.40 -9.96
C GLY A 614 18.58 -3.30 -8.71
N ASN A 615 19.89 -3.34 -8.94
CA ASN A 615 20.91 -3.22 -7.89
C ASN A 615 21.04 -1.80 -7.32
N ASP A 616 20.29 -0.84 -7.86
CA ASP A 616 20.18 0.53 -7.33
C ASP A 616 19.18 0.65 -6.17
N SER A 617 18.65 -0.47 -5.67
CA SER A 617 17.62 -0.54 -4.61
C SER A 617 16.26 0.04 -5.01
N LEU A 618 16.06 0.27 -6.31
CA LEU A 618 14.85 0.89 -6.86
C LEU A 618 13.99 -0.12 -7.61
N ILE A 619 12.70 0.17 -7.63
CA ILE A 619 11.73 -0.50 -8.52
C ILE A 619 11.11 0.59 -9.38
N ARG A 620 11.11 0.42 -10.70
CA ARG A 620 10.53 1.37 -11.65
C ARG A 620 9.37 0.73 -12.39
N LEU A 621 8.29 1.51 -12.53
CA LEU A 621 7.13 1.17 -13.34
C LEU A 621 7.18 1.92 -14.65
N TRP A 622 7.02 1.18 -15.74
CA TRP A 622 7.02 1.67 -17.10
C TRP A 622 5.64 1.44 -17.72
N LYS A 623 5.07 2.48 -18.30
CA LYS A 623 3.86 2.36 -19.12
C LYS A 623 4.31 2.24 -20.57
N ILE A 624 4.08 1.08 -21.18
CA ILE A 624 4.33 0.81 -22.59
C ILE A 624 2.99 0.99 -23.33
N ILE A 625 3.00 1.73 -24.42
CA ILE A 625 1.82 2.06 -25.22
C ILE A 625 2.07 1.56 -26.63
N ALA A 626 1.27 0.60 -27.08
CA ALA A 626 1.22 0.15 -28.45
C ALA A 626 0.10 0.91 -29.17
N ILE A 627 0.45 1.61 -30.24
CA ILE A 627 -0.50 2.33 -31.09
C ILE A 627 -0.66 1.53 -32.38
N ASP A 628 -1.88 1.07 -32.63
CA ASP A 628 -2.25 0.44 -33.88
C ASP A 628 -2.51 1.53 -34.93
N GLU A 629 -1.57 1.71 -35.87
CA GLU A 629 -1.67 2.74 -36.90
C GLU A 629 -2.76 2.44 -37.95
N GLU A 630 -3.20 1.19 -38.10
CA GLU A 630 -4.23 0.83 -39.08
C GLU A 630 -5.59 1.44 -38.73
N LEU A 631 -5.96 1.38 -37.44
CA LEU A 631 -7.16 2.03 -36.90
C LEU A 631 -7.06 3.56 -36.93
N ALA A 632 -5.86 4.12 -36.71
CA ALA A 632 -5.62 5.56 -36.77
C ALA A 632 -5.68 6.11 -38.22
N GLN A 633 -5.19 5.33 -39.20
CA GLN A 633 -5.26 5.69 -40.62
C GLN A 633 -6.65 5.46 -41.21
N LEU A 634 -7.38 4.42 -40.81
CA LEU A 634 -8.78 4.21 -41.22
C LEU A 634 -9.70 5.36 -40.77
N GLN A 635 -9.38 6.04 -39.66
CA GLN A 635 -10.08 7.27 -39.26
C GLN A 635 -9.67 8.52 -40.06
N GLN A 636 -8.48 8.55 -40.67
CA GLN A 636 -8.01 9.65 -41.53
C GLN A 636 -8.30 9.45 -43.02
N ALA A 637 -8.57 8.21 -43.47
CA ALA A 637 -8.75 7.84 -44.88
C ALA A 637 -10.10 8.29 -45.51
N ASN A 638 -10.93 9.04 -44.79
CA ASN A 638 -12.10 9.73 -45.37
C ASN A 638 -11.74 10.99 -46.18
N SER A 639 -10.45 11.31 -46.37
CA SER A 639 -10.03 12.33 -47.33
C SER A 639 -8.74 11.94 -48.07
N ALA A 640 -8.94 11.48 -49.31
CA ALA A 640 -7.96 11.27 -50.39
C ALA A 640 -7.01 10.06 -50.27
N GLY A 641 -7.07 9.20 -51.29
CA GLY A 641 -6.30 7.96 -51.38
C GLY A 641 -4.85 8.13 -51.80
N GLY A 642 -4.04 7.14 -51.45
CA GLY A 642 -2.68 6.97 -51.99
C GLY A 642 -1.80 6.00 -51.21
N SER A 643 -1.45 4.90 -51.88
CA SER A 643 -0.30 4.00 -51.69
C SER A 643 -0.15 3.19 -50.39
N SER A 644 -0.14 1.86 -50.57
CA SER A 644 0.31 0.83 -49.65
C SER A 644 1.82 0.90 -49.41
N GLY A 645 2.23 0.95 -48.14
CA GLY A 645 3.61 0.72 -47.70
C GLY A 645 3.60 0.17 -46.26
N ASN A 646 4.42 -0.85 -46.01
CA ASN A 646 4.59 -1.66 -44.79
C ASN A 646 3.90 -1.19 -43.48
N SER A 647 3.10 -2.10 -42.92
CA SER A 647 2.53 -2.09 -41.58
C SER A 647 3.61 -2.04 -40.49
N SER A 648 3.65 -0.99 -39.68
CA SER A 648 4.43 -0.99 -38.42
C SER A 648 3.61 -0.39 -37.27
N GLU A 649 3.30 -1.22 -36.27
CA GLU A 649 2.76 -0.77 -34.99
C GLU A 649 3.76 0.20 -34.32
N ARG A 650 3.29 1.35 -33.83
CA ARG A 650 4.15 2.34 -33.16
C ARG A 650 4.13 2.12 -31.66
N LEU A 651 5.22 1.57 -31.13
CA LEU A 651 5.43 1.35 -29.70
C LEU A 651 6.14 2.56 -29.06
N THR A 652 5.70 2.94 -27.86
CA THR A 652 6.37 3.97 -27.04
C THR A 652 6.33 3.56 -25.57
N PHE A 653 7.28 4.04 -24.76
CA PHE A 653 7.26 3.82 -23.31
C PHE A 653 7.47 5.13 -22.54
N ARG A 654 6.92 5.21 -21.33
CA ARG A 654 7.17 6.31 -20.38
C ARG A 654 7.31 5.79 -18.96
N PRO A 655 8.22 6.36 -18.15
CA PRO A 655 8.27 6.06 -16.71
C PRO A 655 6.98 6.55 -16.06
N ARG A 656 6.34 5.70 -15.25
CA ARG A 656 5.10 6.01 -14.52
C ARG A 656 5.39 6.35 -13.06
N ARG A 657 6.22 5.55 -12.39
CA ARG A 657 6.49 5.68 -10.95
C ARG A 657 7.79 4.98 -10.58
N GLN A 658 8.39 5.42 -9.49
CA GLN A 658 9.51 4.78 -8.84
C GLN A 658 9.11 4.45 -7.40
N PHE A 659 9.40 3.23 -6.95
CA PHE A 659 9.26 2.82 -5.56
C PHE A 659 10.63 2.84 -4.89
N THR A 660 10.65 3.45 -3.71
CA THR A 660 11.84 3.65 -2.88
C THR A 660 11.53 3.14 -1.49
N GLY A 661 12.48 2.40 -0.90
CA GLY A 661 12.31 1.90 0.46
C GLY A 661 13.22 0.75 0.83
N HIS A 662 13.59 -0.12 -0.12
CA HIS A 662 14.54 -1.19 0.16
C HIS A 662 15.93 -0.62 0.50
N GLY A 663 16.57 -1.21 1.51
CA GLY A 663 17.90 -0.80 1.97
C GLY A 663 19.06 -1.48 1.24
N GLY A 664 18.79 -2.14 0.12
CA GLY A 664 19.77 -2.87 -0.69
C GLY A 664 19.16 -3.33 -2.02
N ASN A 665 19.98 -4.00 -2.83
CA ASN A 665 19.63 -4.46 -4.17
C ASN A 665 18.32 -5.26 -4.17
N VAL A 666 17.39 -4.89 -5.07
CA VAL A 666 16.13 -5.60 -5.25
C VAL A 666 16.36 -6.74 -6.22
N MET A 667 16.13 -7.97 -5.76
CA MET A 667 16.47 -9.19 -6.50
C MET A 667 15.31 -9.69 -7.36
N CYS A 668 14.06 -9.53 -6.89
CA CYS A 668 12.89 -9.98 -7.62
C CYS A 668 11.70 -9.03 -7.42
N VAL A 669 10.87 -8.93 -8.45
CA VAL A 669 9.62 -8.17 -8.46
C VAL A 669 8.55 -8.97 -9.18
N ARG A 670 7.33 -9.04 -8.62
CA ARG A 670 6.17 -9.72 -9.22
C ARG A 670 4.89 -8.93 -9.02
N PHE A 671 4.03 -8.94 -10.03
CA PHE A 671 2.67 -8.42 -9.91
C PHE A 671 1.72 -9.47 -9.30
N SER A 672 0.68 -8.98 -8.64
CA SER A 672 -0.48 -9.78 -8.23
C SER A 672 -1.27 -10.27 -9.47
N PRO A 673 -1.53 -11.59 -9.65
CA PRO A 673 -2.11 -12.14 -10.88
C PRO A 673 -3.53 -11.68 -11.25
N VAL A 674 -4.39 -11.37 -10.28
CA VAL A 674 -5.82 -11.10 -10.57
C VAL A 674 -6.03 -9.72 -11.22
N HIS A 675 -5.40 -8.66 -10.69
CA HIS A 675 -5.62 -7.27 -11.16
C HIS A 675 -4.36 -6.39 -11.23
N GLY A 676 -3.17 -6.92 -10.90
CA GLY A 676 -1.93 -6.13 -10.91
C GLY A 676 -1.94 -4.90 -9.98
N GLU A 677 -2.78 -4.88 -8.95
CA GLU A 677 -2.91 -3.75 -8.01
C GLU A 677 -1.81 -3.74 -6.95
N ILE A 678 -1.30 -4.92 -6.63
CA ILE A 678 -0.26 -5.14 -5.64
C ILE A 678 1.01 -5.58 -6.36
N LEU A 679 2.13 -5.03 -5.92
CA LEU A 679 3.46 -5.42 -6.36
C LEU A 679 4.20 -6.04 -5.17
N GLY A 680 4.76 -7.22 -5.35
CA GLY A 680 5.66 -7.84 -4.40
C GLY A 680 7.10 -7.61 -4.82
N SER A 681 7.99 -7.31 -3.88
CA SER A 681 9.42 -7.23 -4.13
C SER A 681 10.23 -7.79 -2.98
N VAL A 682 11.44 -8.24 -3.30
CA VAL A 682 12.39 -8.79 -2.33
C VAL A 682 13.78 -8.23 -2.56
N ALA A 683 14.53 -8.04 -1.48
CA ALA A 683 15.84 -7.43 -1.56
C ALA A 683 16.89 -8.09 -0.65
N THR A 684 18.13 -7.71 -0.90
CA THR A 684 19.30 -8.06 -0.09
C THR A 684 19.26 -7.44 1.32
N ASP A 685 18.31 -6.55 1.61
CA ASP A 685 18.10 -6.03 2.96
C ASP A 685 17.36 -7.01 3.91
N ARG A 686 17.17 -8.26 3.48
CA ARG A 686 16.48 -9.37 4.17
C ARG A 686 14.97 -9.18 4.29
N THR A 687 14.39 -8.27 3.50
CA THR A 687 12.96 -7.97 3.55
C THR A 687 12.27 -8.31 2.25
N ALA A 688 11.02 -8.73 2.39
CA ALA A 688 10.07 -8.68 1.31
C ALA A 688 9.08 -7.55 1.56
N ARG A 689 8.63 -6.87 0.52
CA ARG A 689 7.70 -5.75 0.61
C ARG A 689 6.55 -5.91 -0.35
N LEU A 690 5.38 -5.52 0.12
CA LEU A 690 4.17 -5.42 -0.69
C LEU A 690 3.87 -3.94 -0.91
N TRP A 691 3.62 -3.55 -2.15
CA TRP A 691 3.37 -2.18 -2.56
C TRP A 691 2.02 -2.06 -3.24
N SER A 692 1.37 -0.92 -3.05
CA SER A 692 0.24 -0.53 -3.89
C SER A 692 0.77 0.10 -5.19
N VAL A 693 0.43 -0.50 -6.33
CA VAL A 693 0.86 -0.05 -7.66
C VAL A 693 0.33 1.35 -7.98
N HIS A 694 -0.87 1.66 -7.49
CA HIS A 694 -1.53 2.96 -7.70
C HIS A 694 -0.89 4.08 -6.89
N THR A 695 -0.72 3.87 -5.59
CA THR A 695 -0.30 4.92 -4.65
C THR A 695 1.22 5.02 -4.52
N GLY A 696 1.96 3.95 -4.84
CA GLY A 696 3.39 3.87 -4.60
C GLY A 696 3.77 3.54 -3.16
N ILE A 697 2.79 3.32 -2.29
CA ILE A 697 3.02 3.16 -0.85
C ILE A 697 3.36 1.70 -0.54
N CYS A 698 4.33 1.49 0.34
CA CYS A 698 4.61 0.18 0.91
C CYS A 698 3.51 -0.17 1.94
N LEU A 699 2.75 -1.21 1.65
CA LEU A 699 1.64 -1.70 2.47
C LEU A 699 2.14 -2.56 3.63
N HIS A 700 3.05 -3.50 3.34
CA HIS A 700 3.62 -4.40 4.34
C HIS A 700 5.10 -4.63 4.10
N VAL A 701 5.84 -4.75 5.20
CA VAL A 701 7.25 -5.20 5.23
C VAL A 701 7.31 -6.52 5.98
N LEU A 702 7.81 -7.55 5.31
CA LEU A 702 7.93 -8.92 5.81
C LEU A 702 9.40 -9.16 6.18
N GLU A 703 9.64 -9.49 7.46
CA GLU A 703 10.98 -9.57 8.05
C GLU A 703 11.12 -10.85 8.89
N ASN A 704 11.29 -11.99 8.23
CA ASN A 704 11.51 -13.27 8.92
C ASN A 704 12.69 -14.08 8.39
N HIS A 705 13.27 -13.71 7.25
CA HIS A 705 14.45 -14.38 6.72
C HIS A 705 15.71 -14.01 7.49
N GLU A 706 16.58 -14.98 7.71
CA GLU A 706 17.85 -14.77 8.42
C GLU A 706 18.93 -14.20 7.50
N SER A 707 18.77 -14.41 6.19
CA SER A 707 19.70 -14.01 5.13
C SER A 707 18.99 -13.23 4.02
N LEU A 708 19.69 -12.97 2.92
CA LEU A 708 19.21 -12.20 1.76
C LEU A 708 18.04 -12.93 1.09
N VAL A 709 16.98 -12.19 0.77
CA VAL A 709 15.83 -12.74 0.05
C VAL A 709 16.07 -12.58 -1.45
N THR A 710 15.95 -13.68 -2.19
CA THR A 710 16.35 -13.79 -3.60
C THR A 710 15.16 -13.72 -4.54
N THR A 711 14.01 -14.26 -4.13
CA THR A 711 12.87 -14.48 -5.02
C THR A 711 11.54 -14.35 -4.29
N CYS A 712 10.49 -14.00 -5.03
CA CYS A 712 9.11 -13.99 -4.55
C CYS A 712 8.11 -14.39 -5.63
N ALA A 713 6.96 -14.90 -5.20
CA ALA A 713 5.84 -15.21 -6.08
C ALA A 713 4.50 -15.02 -5.33
N PHE A 714 3.43 -14.72 -6.07
CA PHE A 714 2.06 -14.71 -5.54
C PHE A 714 1.33 -16.01 -5.91
N SER A 715 0.31 -16.36 -5.13
CA SER A 715 -0.72 -17.27 -5.62
C SER A 715 -1.60 -16.61 -6.69
N GLU A 716 -2.27 -17.44 -7.49
CA GLU A 716 -3.16 -16.95 -8.54
C GLU A 716 -4.31 -16.09 -8.00
N ASP A 717 -4.83 -16.42 -6.81
CA ASP A 717 -5.91 -15.67 -6.15
C ASP A 717 -5.40 -14.57 -5.22
N THR A 718 -4.08 -14.36 -5.13
CA THR A 718 -3.42 -13.37 -4.27
C THR A 718 -3.66 -13.58 -2.76
N SER A 719 -4.05 -14.78 -2.33
CA SER A 719 -4.17 -15.15 -0.92
C SER A 719 -2.84 -15.52 -0.28
N PHE A 720 -1.87 -16.00 -1.06
CA PHE A 720 -0.53 -16.33 -0.58
C PHE A 720 0.55 -15.50 -1.28
N PHE A 721 1.63 -15.27 -0.54
CA PHE A 721 2.86 -14.70 -1.02
C PHE A 721 4.02 -15.60 -0.58
N LEU A 722 4.90 -15.96 -1.50
CA LEU A 722 6.04 -16.82 -1.27
C LEU A 722 7.32 -16.00 -1.29
N THR A 723 8.25 -16.30 -0.39
CA THR A 723 9.60 -15.72 -0.41
C THR A 723 10.64 -16.81 -0.25
N GLY A 724 11.65 -16.81 -1.12
CA GLY A 724 12.80 -17.70 -1.04
C GLY A 724 14.08 -16.91 -0.72
N ALA A 725 15.00 -17.51 0.02
CA ALA A 725 16.20 -16.83 0.48
C ALA A 725 17.47 -17.70 0.48
N LEU A 726 18.61 -17.02 0.65
CA LEU A 726 19.93 -17.65 0.82
C LEU A 726 20.07 -18.41 2.16
N ASP A 727 19.14 -18.24 3.09
CA ASP A 727 19.08 -19.02 4.34
C ASP A 727 18.57 -20.45 4.12
N LYS A 728 18.33 -20.84 2.86
CA LYS A 728 17.87 -22.16 2.39
C LYS A 728 16.38 -22.41 2.63
N THR A 729 15.62 -21.37 2.94
CA THR A 729 14.23 -21.51 3.35
C THR A 729 13.28 -20.84 2.36
N VAL A 730 12.10 -21.44 2.22
CA VAL A 730 10.94 -20.84 1.59
C VAL A 730 9.92 -20.51 2.67
N LEU A 731 9.49 -19.26 2.73
CA LEU A 731 8.44 -18.81 3.64
C LEU A 731 7.14 -18.61 2.86
N ILE A 732 6.06 -19.17 3.40
CA ILE A 732 4.71 -19.04 2.86
C ILE A 732 3.94 -18.07 3.75
N TRP A 733 3.52 -16.96 3.15
CA TRP A 733 2.81 -15.89 3.82
C TRP A 733 1.35 -15.88 3.37
N LYS A 734 0.41 -15.89 4.32
CA LYS A 734 -1.01 -15.66 4.04
C LYS A 734 -1.30 -14.18 4.09
N LEU A 735 -1.80 -13.66 2.97
CA LEU A 735 -2.20 -12.28 2.81
C LEU A 735 -3.61 -12.07 3.40
N PRO A 736 -3.86 -10.91 4.03
CA PRO A 736 -5.13 -10.61 4.66
C PRO A 736 -6.25 -10.41 3.63
N ASP A 737 -7.43 -10.93 3.94
CA ASP A 737 -8.61 -10.88 3.07
C ASP A 737 -8.97 -9.46 2.63
N GLN A 738 -8.62 -8.40 3.39
CA GLN A 738 -8.89 -7.02 2.99
C GLN A 738 -8.03 -6.55 1.81
N LEU A 739 -6.77 -6.99 1.70
CA LEU A 739 -5.97 -6.77 0.49
C LEU A 739 -6.59 -7.50 -0.72
N VAL A 740 -7.27 -8.62 -0.45
CA VAL A 740 -7.97 -9.44 -1.44
C VAL A 740 -9.43 -8.97 -1.65
N SER A 741 -9.94 -8.05 -0.82
CA SER A 741 -11.40 -7.84 -0.70
C SER A 741 -12.00 -7.04 -1.84
N GLN A 742 -11.25 -6.10 -2.44
CA GLN A 742 -11.75 -5.37 -3.61
C GLN A 742 -11.75 -6.27 -4.87
N SER A 743 -10.73 -7.10 -5.05
CA SER A 743 -10.66 -8.06 -6.17
C SER A 743 -11.68 -9.18 -6.06
N ILE A 744 -11.85 -9.81 -4.89
CA ILE A 744 -12.86 -10.86 -4.68
C ILE A 744 -14.28 -10.31 -4.78
N LEU A 745 -14.56 -9.09 -4.30
CA LEU A 745 -15.90 -8.50 -4.48
C LEU A 745 -16.19 -8.25 -5.96
N ILE A 746 -15.24 -7.70 -6.72
CA ILE A 746 -15.41 -7.45 -8.16
C ILE A 746 -15.48 -8.78 -8.94
N ASP A 747 -14.67 -9.78 -8.61
CA ASP A 747 -14.73 -11.11 -9.24
C ASP A 747 -15.95 -11.91 -8.82
N ARG A 748 -16.45 -11.79 -7.58
CA ARG A 748 -17.75 -12.37 -7.21
C ARG A 748 -18.88 -11.66 -7.94
N LEU A 749 -18.84 -10.33 -8.06
CA LEU A 749 -19.83 -9.55 -8.81
C LEU A 749 -19.79 -9.83 -10.32
N ARG A 750 -18.63 -10.17 -10.88
CA ARG A 750 -18.47 -10.56 -12.30
C ARG A 750 -18.78 -12.04 -12.55
N ASN A 751 -18.33 -12.94 -11.68
CA ASN A 751 -18.55 -14.40 -11.79
C ASN A 751 -19.93 -14.84 -11.29
N THR A 752 -20.78 -13.94 -10.78
CA THR A 752 -22.18 -14.28 -10.47
C THR A 752 -23.03 -14.57 -11.70
N ARG A 753 -22.60 -14.22 -12.92
CA ARG A 753 -23.28 -14.60 -14.16
C ARG A 753 -22.43 -15.58 -14.97
N LYS A 754 -22.98 -16.78 -15.20
CA LYS A 754 -22.46 -17.71 -16.21
C LYS A 754 -22.49 -17.03 -17.58
N LYS A 755 -21.45 -17.22 -18.40
CA LYS A 755 -21.46 -16.75 -19.81
C LYS A 755 -22.65 -17.36 -20.55
N VAL A 756 -23.26 -16.61 -21.48
CA VAL A 756 -24.42 -17.08 -22.25
C VAL A 756 -24.10 -18.37 -23.00
N ALA A 757 -22.86 -18.52 -23.50
CA ALA A 757 -22.39 -19.75 -24.12
C ALA A 757 -22.42 -21.00 -23.20
N ASP A 758 -22.48 -20.82 -21.87
CA ASP A 758 -22.49 -21.91 -20.88
C ASP A 758 -23.84 -22.05 -20.16
N TRP A 759 -24.88 -21.34 -20.62
CA TRP A 759 -26.24 -21.45 -20.05
C TRP A 759 -26.87 -22.80 -20.36
N ALA A 760 -27.30 -23.48 -19.29
CA ALA A 760 -28.18 -24.64 -19.38
C ALA A 760 -29.62 -24.21 -19.72
N VAL A 761 -30.49 -25.17 -20.06
CA VAL A 761 -31.90 -24.92 -20.40
C VAL A 761 -32.64 -24.19 -19.26
N ASP A 762 -32.28 -24.50 -18.01
CA ASP A 762 -32.86 -23.84 -16.83
C ASP A 762 -32.39 -22.40 -16.64
N ASP A 763 -31.16 -22.09 -17.07
CA ASP A 763 -30.62 -20.72 -17.01
C ASP A 763 -31.29 -19.85 -18.09
N VAL A 764 -31.55 -20.41 -19.27
CA VAL A 764 -32.37 -19.77 -20.33
C VAL A 764 -33.80 -19.54 -19.85
N ALA A 765 -34.39 -20.50 -19.12
CA ALA A 765 -35.73 -20.35 -18.53
C ALA A 765 -35.80 -19.20 -17.52
N LYS A 766 -34.77 -19.04 -16.67
CA LYS A 766 -34.67 -17.91 -15.73
C LYS A 766 -34.57 -16.57 -16.45
N TRP A 767 -33.75 -16.50 -17.50
CA TRP A 767 -33.63 -15.30 -18.33
C TRP A 767 -34.97 -14.87 -18.95
N LEU A 768 -35.78 -15.80 -19.45
CA LEU A 768 -37.12 -15.49 -19.98
C LEU A 768 -38.07 -14.94 -18.93
N ILE A 769 -37.99 -15.45 -17.70
CA ILE A 769 -38.79 -14.95 -16.57
C ILE A 769 -38.33 -13.53 -16.20
N GLU A 770 -37.03 -13.26 -16.21
CA GLU A 770 -36.47 -11.91 -15.99
C GLU A 770 -36.88 -10.91 -17.08
N VAL A 771 -37.06 -11.39 -18.30
CA VAL A 771 -37.50 -10.60 -19.47
C VAL A 771 -39.03 -10.46 -19.56
N ASP A 772 -39.77 -10.98 -18.57
CA ASP A 772 -41.23 -10.93 -18.47
C ASP A 772 -41.96 -11.74 -19.58
N LEU A 773 -41.35 -12.85 -20.00
CA LEU A 773 -41.89 -13.80 -21.01
C LEU A 773 -42.02 -15.23 -20.45
N PRO A 774 -42.78 -15.46 -19.36
CA PRO A 774 -42.87 -16.77 -18.69
C PRO A 774 -43.57 -17.85 -19.54
N ASP A 775 -44.44 -17.45 -20.47
CA ASP A 775 -45.22 -18.39 -21.29
C ASP A 775 -44.37 -19.22 -22.25
N LEU A 776 -43.19 -18.71 -22.65
CA LEU A 776 -42.25 -19.38 -23.55
C LEU A 776 -41.35 -20.41 -22.84
N VAL A 777 -41.30 -20.38 -21.50
CA VAL A 777 -40.44 -21.27 -20.69
C VAL A 777 -40.77 -22.74 -20.94
N LYS A 778 -42.07 -23.08 -21.03
CA LYS A 778 -42.53 -24.46 -21.27
C LYS A 778 -42.08 -25.00 -22.64
N ASN A 779 -42.13 -24.14 -23.66
CA ASN A 779 -41.73 -24.51 -25.02
C ASN A 779 -40.21 -24.65 -25.15
N ILE A 780 -39.44 -23.78 -24.48
CA ILE A 780 -37.97 -23.82 -24.46
C ILE A 780 -37.44 -25.05 -23.72
N GLN A 781 -38.08 -25.42 -22.60
CA GLN A 781 -37.76 -26.65 -21.86
C GLN A 781 -38.09 -27.91 -22.69
N ALA A 782 -39.22 -27.93 -23.40
CA ALA A 782 -39.60 -29.05 -24.27
C ALA A 782 -38.64 -29.23 -25.48
N LEU A 783 -38.07 -28.13 -25.98
CA LEU A 783 -37.15 -28.12 -27.13
C LEU A 783 -35.67 -28.20 -26.73
N SER A 784 -35.35 -28.21 -25.43
CA SER A 784 -33.98 -28.27 -24.88
C SER A 784 -33.02 -27.19 -25.43
N ILE A 785 -33.52 -25.97 -25.64
CA ILE A 785 -32.70 -24.88 -26.19
C ILE A 785 -31.72 -24.38 -25.11
N ASN A 786 -30.43 -24.47 -25.39
CA ASN A 786 -29.35 -23.98 -24.52
C ASN A 786 -28.76 -22.64 -25.04
N GLY A 787 -27.91 -22.00 -24.24
CA GLY A 787 -27.33 -20.72 -24.59
C GLY A 787 -26.48 -20.71 -25.88
N ARG A 788 -25.77 -21.81 -26.18
CA ARG A 788 -25.02 -21.96 -27.46
C ARG A 788 -25.94 -21.98 -28.67
N MET A 789 -27.12 -22.59 -28.54
CA MET A 789 -28.13 -22.62 -29.60
C MET A 789 -28.77 -21.24 -29.80
N LEU A 790 -28.99 -20.47 -28.73
CA LEU A 790 -29.49 -19.08 -28.82
C LEU A 790 -28.55 -18.17 -29.61
N LEU A 791 -27.24 -18.28 -29.38
CA LEU A 791 -26.24 -17.47 -30.07
C LEU A 791 -26.06 -17.89 -31.54
N ARG A 792 -25.94 -19.20 -31.81
CA ARG A 792 -25.56 -19.74 -33.12
C ARG A 792 -26.69 -19.81 -34.14
N ILE A 793 -27.94 -19.98 -33.69
CA ILE A 793 -29.08 -20.20 -34.60
C ILE A 793 -29.69 -18.83 -34.99
N PRO A 794 -30.02 -18.61 -36.28
CA PRO A 794 -30.78 -17.44 -36.73
C PRO A 794 -32.12 -17.31 -36.00
N VAL A 795 -32.52 -16.05 -35.73
CA VAL A 795 -33.69 -15.72 -34.90
C VAL A 795 -34.97 -16.31 -35.50
N GLU A 796 -35.08 -16.35 -36.82
CA GLU A 796 -36.24 -16.86 -37.56
C GLU A 796 -36.47 -18.36 -37.34
N ILE A 797 -35.38 -19.13 -37.20
CA ILE A 797 -35.43 -20.58 -36.98
C ILE A 797 -35.81 -20.88 -35.52
N ILE A 798 -35.34 -20.06 -34.57
CA ILE A 798 -35.71 -20.17 -33.16
C ILE A 798 -37.20 -19.86 -32.99
N VAL A 799 -37.68 -18.78 -33.62
CA VAL A 799 -39.10 -18.39 -33.62
C VAL A 799 -39.99 -19.48 -34.25
N ALA A 800 -39.59 -20.05 -35.39
CA ALA A 800 -40.36 -21.11 -36.05
C ALA A 800 -40.46 -22.40 -35.21
N LYS A 801 -39.43 -22.70 -34.40
CA LYS A 801 -39.43 -23.86 -33.50
C LYS A 801 -40.29 -23.65 -32.25
N LEU A 802 -40.39 -22.43 -31.76
CA LEU A 802 -41.07 -22.11 -30.49
C LEU A 802 -42.61 -22.11 -30.57
N GLN A 803 -43.19 -22.24 -31.77
CA GLN A 803 -44.65 -22.26 -32.01
C GLN A 803 -45.38 -21.19 -31.20
N PHE A 804 -45.14 -19.92 -31.53
CA PHE A 804 -45.80 -18.79 -30.89
C PHE A 804 -47.31 -18.82 -31.19
N ASP A 805 -48.12 -19.14 -30.17
CA ASP A 805 -49.59 -19.15 -30.26
C ASP A 805 -50.23 -17.78 -29.94
N HIS A 806 -49.45 -16.77 -29.54
CA HIS A 806 -49.95 -15.49 -29.03
C HIS A 806 -49.28 -14.26 -29.70
N GLY A 807 -50.05 -13.15 -29.71
CA GLY A 807 -49.92 -11.91 -30.51
C GLY A 807 -48.54 -11.39 -30.90
N GLU A 808 -48.48 -10.69 -32.03
CA GLU A 808 -47.26 -10.09 -32.62
C GLU A 808 -46.38 -9.32 -31.62
N GLU A 809 -46.97 -8.70 -30.59
CA GLU A 809 -46.26 -7.96 -29.54
C GLU A 809 -45.27 -8.83 -28.74
N VAL A 810 -45.63 -10.07 -28.41
CA VAL A 810 -44.79 -10.99 -27.61
C VAL A 810 -43.61 -11.48 -28.44
N LEU A 811 -43.85 -11.70 -29.74
CA LEU A 811 -42.83 -12.08 -30.70
C LEU A 811 -41.80 -10.96 -30.89
N GLU A 812 -42.27 -9.73 -30.98
CA GLU A 812 -41.42 -8.54 -31.15
C GLU A 812 -40.58 -8.26 -29.89
N ALA A 813 -41.19 -8.39 -28.70
CA ALA A 813 -40.47 -8.32 -27.43
C ALA A 813 -39.36 -9.38 -27.35
N PHE A 814 -39.64 -10.64 -27.72
CA PHE A 814 -38.64 -11.70 -27.72
C PHE A 814 -37.50 -11.43 -28.71
N ARG A 815 -37.81 -10.97 -29.93
CA ARG A 815 -36.80 -10.61 -30.95
C ARG A 815 -35.87 -9.51 -30.46
N LYS A 816 -36.44 -8.45 -29.87
CA LYS A 816 -35.67 -7.31 -29.34
C LYS A 816 -34.72 -7.75 -28.23
N GLN A 817 -35.18 -8.62 -27.34
CA GLN A 817 -34.40 -9.07 -26.19
C GLN A 817 -33.31 -10.08 -26.58
N LEU A 818 -33.60 -10.95 -27.56
CA LEU A 818 -32.60 -11.86 -28.12
C LEU A 818 -31.53 -11.10 -28.93
N TYR A 819 -31.91 -10.03 -29.62
CA TYR A 819 -30.96 -9.15 -30.31
C TYR A 819 -29.97 -8.51 -29.32
N TRP A 820 -30.47 -7.96 -28.21
CA TRP A 820 -29.62 -7.39 -27.16
C TRP A 820 -28.71 -8.43 -26.51
N LEU A 821 -29.22 -9.63 -26.23
CA LEU A 821 -28.41 -10.73 -25.68
C LEU A 821 -27.24 -11.10 -26.61
N LYS A 822 -27.45 -11.08 -27.94
CA LYS A 822 -26.39 -11.36 -28.93
C LYS A 822 -25.38 -10.22 -29.02
N CYS A 823 -25.82 -8.96 -28.92
CA CYS A 823 -24.95 -7.79 -28.93
C CYS A 823 -24.07 -7.67 -27.68
N GLU A 824 -24.60 -8.07 -26.53
CA GLU A 824 -23.87 -8.08 -25.25
C GLU A 824 -22.72 -9.10 -25.28
N ASP A 825 -22.96 -10.30 -25.82
CA ASP A 825 -21.93 -11.34 -25.96
C ASP A 825 -20.91 -11.02 -27.08
N SER A 826 -21.29 -10.23 -28.09
CA SER A 826 -20.38 -9.77 -29.16
C SER A 826 -19.58 -8.50 -28.84
N ASN A 827 -19.84 -7.83 -27.71
CA ASN A 827 -19.10 -6.64 -27.24
C ASN A 827 -19.03 -5.46 -28.23
N THR A 828 -20.00 -5.35 -29.14
CA THR A 828 -20.02 -4.34 -30.21
C THR A 828 -20.85 -3.12 -29.80
N PHE A 829 -20.21 -1.99 -29.51
CA PHE A 829 -20.86 -0.71 -29.22
C PHE A 829 -20.85 0.19 -30.45
N ASN A 830 -21.99 0.83 -30.77
CA ASN A 830 -22.14 1.73 -31.93
C ASN A 830 -22.18 3.21 -31.50
N ILE A 831 -21.40 3.58 -30.50
CA ILE A 831 -21.42 4.93 -29.93
C ILE A 831 -20.40 5.80 -30.66
N THR A 832 -20.85 6.92 -31.24
CA THR A 832 -19.98 8.00 -31.71
C THR A 832 -19.79 9.04 -30.59
N ASP A 833 -18.60 9.66 -30.52
CA ASP A 833 -18.15 10.55 -29.43
C ASP A 833 -19.02 11.82 -29.18
N GLU A 834 -20.03 12.09 -30.01
CA GLU A 834 -20.94 13.25 -29.88
C GLU A 834 -22.26 12.92 -29.15
N THR A 835 -22.48 11.68 -28.73
CA THR A 835 -23.73 11.28 -28.07
C THR A 835 -23.73 11.65 -26.58
N VAL A 836 -24.49 12.70 -26.24
CA VAL A 836 -24.73 13.08 -24.83
C VAL A 836 -25.62 12.03 -24.18
N ILE A 837 -25.11 11.32 -23.18
CA ILE A 837 -25.87 10.34 -22.40
C ILE A 837 -26.79 11.12 -21.44
N PRO A 838 -28.12 10.92 -21.49
CA PRO A 838 -29.04 11.51 -20.53
C PRO A 838 -28.71 11.12 -19.08
N ASP A 839 -28.81 12.09 -18.16
CA ASP A 839 -28.53 11.89 -16.72
C ASP A 839 -29.41 10.78 -16.10
N GLU A 840 -30.58 10.51 -16.67
CA GLU A 840 -31.50 9.45 -16.26
C GLU A 840 -30.95 8.02 -16.46
N PHE A 841 -29.89 7.84 -17.25
CA PHE A 841 -29.22 6.56 -17.45
C PHE A 841 -27.97 6.41 -16.59
N LEU A 842 -27.57 7.46 -15.88
CA LEU A 842 -26.40 7.49 -15.03
C LEU A 842 -26.78 7.20 -13.56
N CYS A 843 -25.93 6.47 -12.87
CA CYS A 843 -26.01 6.29 -11.43
C CYS A 843 -25.72 7.64 -10.74
N PRO A 844 -26.58 8.14 -9.83
CA PRO A 844 -26.38 9.44 -9.19
C PRO A 844 -25.13 9.55 -8.29
N ILE A 845 -24.53 8.42 -7.87
CA ILE A 845 -23.33 8.42 -6.99
C ILE A 845 -22.05 8.30 -7.82
N THR A 846 -22.01 7.34 -8.75
CA THR A 846 -20.77 7.09 -9.52
C THR A 846 -20.74 7.79 -10.87
N HIS A 847 -21.85 8.39 -11.30
CA HIS A 847 -22.00 8.97 -12.64
C HIS A 847 -21.68 7.98 -13.77
N GLU A 848 -21.85 6.68 -13.51
CA GLU A 848 -21.66 5.60 -14.49
C GLU A 848 -23.00 5.16 -15.06
N ILE A 849 -23.02 4.70 -16.31
CA ILE A 849 -24.23 4.15 -16.95
C ILE A 849 -24.69 2.91 -16.17
N MET A 850 -25.97 2.86 -15.79
CA MET A 850 -26.56 1.70 -15.10
C MET A 850 -26.47 0.44 -15.99
N ARG A 851 -26.04 -0.69 -15.41
CA ARG A 851 -25.82 -1.99 -16.11
C ARG A 851 -26.75 -3.07 -15.56
N GLU A 852 -26.83 -4.24 -16.21
CA GLU A 852 -27.75 -5.32 -15.82
C GLU A 852 -27.21 -6.22 -14.68
N PRO A 853 -28.04 -6.56 -13.66
CA PRO A 853 -29.38 -6.02 -13.39
C PRO A 853 -29.29 -4.54 -13.03
N VAL A 854 -30.25 -3.71 -13.47
CA VAL A 854 -30.24 -2.23 -13.29
C VAL A 854 -30.08 -1.90 -11.80
N GLN A 855 -28.83 -1.78 -11.38
CA GLN A 855 -28.37 -1.59 -10.02
C GLN A 855 -27.38 -0.46 -10.02
N CYS A 856 -27.36 0.29 -8.93
CA CYS A 856 -26.30 1.25 -8.71
C CYS A 856 -24.97 0.49 -8.54
N SER A 857 -23.89 1.12 -8.95
CA SER A 857 -22.50 0.63 -8.85
C SER A 857 -22.05 0.29 -7.43
N ASP A 858 -22.79 0.75 -6.42
CA ASP A 858 -22.65 0.45 -5.00
C ASP A 858 -23.41 -0.83 -4.57
N GLY A 859 -24.12 -1.49 -5.49
CA GLY A 859 -24.85 -2.74 -5.26
C GLY A 859 -26.24 -2.56 -4.64
N PHE A 860 -26.72 -1.32 -4.43
CA PHE A 860 -28.05 -1.09 -3.87
C PHE A 860 -29.14 -1.06 -4.95
N THR A 861 -30.19 -1.86 -4.75
CA THR A 861 -31.47 -1.78 -5.48
C THR A 861 -32.45 -0.89 -4.72
N TYR A 862 -32.97 0.16 -5.35
CA TYR A 862 -34.08 0.91 -4.75
C TYR A 862 -35.35 0.07 -4.83
N GLU A 863 -35.81 -0.45 -3.69
CA GLU A 863 -37.07 -1.17 -3.65
C GLU A 863 -38.23 -0.24 -4.00
N ARG A 864 -39.10 -0.71 -4.91
CA ARG A 864 -40.33 0.01 -5.31
C ARG A 864 -41.19 0.43 -4.11
N ALA A 865 -41.18 -0.36 -3.04
CA ALA A 865 -41.89 -0.06 -1.80
C ALA A 865 -41.32 1.19 -1.10
N ALA A 866 -39.99 1.30 -0.98
CA ALA A 866 -39.31 2.43 -0.35
C ALA A 866 -39.50 3.74 -1.14
N ILE A 867 -39.48 3.67 -2.47
CA ILE A 867 -39.76 4.83 -3.34
C ILE A 867 -41.22 5.30 -3.16
N ASN A 868 -42.16 4.36 -3.10
CA ASN A 868 -43.57 4.68 -2.88
C ASN A 868 -43.80 5.30 -1.49
N GLU A 869 -43.17 4.77 -0.44
CA GLU A 869 -43.23 5.37 0.91
C GLU A 869 -42.64 6.79 0.94
N TRP A 870 -41.55 7.03 0.22
CA TRP A 870 -40.94 8.36 0.09
C TRP A 870 -41.90 9.39 -0.51
N PHE A 871 -42.59 9.02 -1.59
CA PHE A 871 -43.61 9.88 -2.21
C PHE A 871 -44.86 10.05 -1.33
N LEU A 872 -45.29 9.00 -0.61
CA LEU A 872 -46.40 9.07 0.34
C LEU A 872 -46.10 10.00 1.53
N CYS A 873 -44.83 10.20 1.89
CA CYS A 873 -44.39 11.18 2.88
C CYS A 873 -44.41 12.64 2.38
N GLY A 874 -44.91 12.90 1.15
CA GLY A 874 -45.04 14.24 0.58
C GLY A 874 -43.73 14.83 0.06
N LYS A 875 -42.68 14.01 -0.10
CA LYS A 875 -41.37 14.43 -0.63
C LYS A 875 -41.31 14.14 -2.13
N PHE A 876 -41.37 15.19 -2.95
CA PHE A 876 -41.23 15.12 -4.42
C PHE A 876 -39.80 15.45 -4.88
N THR A 877 -38.82 15.07 -4.07
CA THR A 877 -37.40 15.26 -4.33
C THR A 877 -36.69 13.91 -4.42
N SER A 878 -35.61 13.85 -5.19
CA SER A 878 -34.72 12.69 -5.22
C SER A 878 -34.24 12.37 -3.79
N PRO A 879 -34.38 11.12 -3.32
CA PRO A 879 -33.91 10.71 -1.99
C PRO A 879 -32.41 10.90 -1.76
N MET A 880 -31.64 11.03 -2.84
CA MET A 880 -30.18 11.08 -2.82
C MET A 880 -29.60 12.44 -3.13
N THR A 881 -30.14 13.14 -4.13
CA THR A 881 -29.63 14.46 -4.55
C THR A 881 -30.42 15.62 -3.96
N ASN A 882 -31.57 15.34 -3.32
CA ASN A 882 -32.54 16.33 -2.83
C ASN A 882 -33.07 17.30 -3.90
N GLU A 883 -32.83 17.03 -5.19
CA GLU A 883 -33.36 17.84 -6.29
C GLU A 883 -34.84 17.54 -6.57
N PRO A 884 -35.64 18.54 -6.99
CA PRO A 884 -37.04 18.36 -7.32
C PRO A 884 -37.20 17.48 -8.57
N LEU A 885 -38.04 16.45 -8.48
CA LEU A 885 -38.28 15.52 -9.59
C LEU A 885 -39.33 16.08 -10.56
N ALA A 886 -39.05 16.00 -11.86
CA ALA A 886 -39.95 16.48 -12.91
C ALA A 886 -41.18 15.57 -13.11
N THR A 887 -41.05 14.26 -12.83
CA THR A 887 -42.11 13.26 -12.97
C THR A 887 -42.04 12.22 -11.83
N THR A 888 -43.19 11.65 -11.47
CA THR A 888 -43.30 10.58 -10.45
C THR A 888 -43.63 9.21 -11.07
N GLY A 889 -43.50 9.08 -12.39
CA GLY A 889 -43.75 7.83 -13.11
C GLY A 889 -42.62 6.84 -12.87
N LEU A 890 -42.95 5.61 -12.49
CA LEU A 890 -41.98 4.54 -12.34
C LEU A 890 -41.78 3.83 -13.69
N MET A 891 -40.54 3.81 -14.17
CA MET A 891 -40.13 2.98 -15.31
C MET A 891 -39.66 1.61 -14.81
N THR A 892 -40.01 0.53 -15.51
CA THR A 892 -39.55 -0.81 -15.10
C THR A 892 -38.07 -1.01 -15.49
N ASN A 893 -37.37 -1.87 -14.75
CA ASN A 893 -35.95 -2.17 -15.05
C ASN A 893 -35.74 -2.67 -16.48
N VAL A 894 -36.71 -3.42 -17.04
CA VAL A 894 -36.66 -3.91 -18.42
C VAL A 894 -36.82 -2.78 -19.45
N GLN A 895 -37.69 -1.80 -19.18
CA GLN A 895 -37.88 -0.64 -20.04
C GLN A 895 -36.67 0.29 -20.01
N LEU A 896 -36.13 0.56 -18.82
CA LEU A 896 -34.90 1.34 -18.63
C LEU A 896 -33.71 0.67 -19.32
N ARG A 897 -33.54 -0.65 -19.12
CA ARG A 897 -32.55 -1.46 -19.83
C ARG A 897 -32.67 -1.33 -21.34
N ASN A 898 -33.89 -1.45 -21.88
CA ASN A 898 -34.12 -1.32 -23.32
C ASN A 898 -33.81 0.08 -23.85
N ALA A 899 -34.10 1.13 -23.08
CA ALA A 899 -33.75 2.51 -23.43
C ALA A 899 -32.23 2.70 -23.44
N ILE A 900 -31.53 2.17 -22.44
CA ILE A 900 -30.06 2.19 -22.35
C ILE A 900 -29.45 1.43 -23.52
N PHE A 901 -29.92 0.22 -23.84
CA PHE A 901 -29.39 -0.54 -24.98
C PHE A 901 -29.67 0.13 -26.33
N THR A 902 -30.83 0.78 -26.48
CA THR A 902 -31.15 1.55 -27.68
C THR A 902 -30.21 2.75 -27.83
N LEU A 903 -29.80 3.39 -26.72
CA LEU A 903 -28.80 4.45 -26.74
C LEU A 903 -27.40 3.91 -27.08
N LEU A 904 -26.99 2.77 -26.50
CA LEU A 904 -25.63 2.22 -26.64
C LEU A 904 -25.38 1.53 -27.98
N HIS A 905 -26.41 0.93 -28.58
CA HIS A 905 -26.28 0.09 -29.78
C HIS A 905 -27.07 0.63 -30.99
N GLY A 906 -27.83 1.72 -30.82
CA GLY A 906 -28.69 2.33 -31.84
C GLY A 906 -30.13 1.79 -31.81
N GLU A 907 -30.99 2.29 -32.71
CA GLU A 907 -32.32 1.71 -32.89
C GLU A 907 -32.18 0.24 -33.28
N GLY A 908 -32.76 -0.65 -32.46
CA GLY A 908 -32.92 -2.05 -32.82
C GLY A 908 -33.70 -2.19 -34.13
N PRO A 909 -33.77 -3.39 -34.74
CA PRO A 909 -34.46 -3.57 -36.01
C PRO A 909 -35.94 -3.17 -35.86
N ASN A 910 -36.28 -1.95 -36.29
CA ASN A 910 -37.66 -1.56 -36.51
C ASN A 910 -38.20 -2.42 -37.65
N ALA A 911 -39.37 -3.02 -37.42
CA ALA A 911 -40.19 -3.55 -38.49
C ALA A 911 -40.39 -2.46 -39.54
N GLY A 912 -40.26 -2.82 -40.82
CA GLY A 912 -40.84 -2.03 -41.89
C GLY A 912 -42.35 -1.99 -41.79
#